data_AF-A0AAE3AVK3-F1
#
_entry.id   AF-A0AAE3AVK3-F1
#
_cell.length_a   1.000
_cell.length_b   1.000
_cell.length_c   1.000
_cell.angle_alpha   90.00
_cell.angle_beta   90.00
_cell.angle_gamma   90.00
#
_symmetry.space_group_name_H-M   'P 1'
#
loop_
_entity.id
_entity.type
_entity.pdbx_description
1 polymer ?
#
loop_
_entity_poly.entity_id
_entity_poly.type
_entity_poly.pdbx_seq_one_letter_code
_entity_poly.pdbx_strand_id
1 'polypeptide(L)'
;MKEQKVDTRQRKISNIRFNKVLFTSILVCGIFISGIFYLWIYHGLRYGYEAERPSTETFETVSTEETITQEFIAREYYLKGIEFVFINLAEDGNGELDFRVLDSDGRIKANSEIAISSVTAGEWEFIPLRVRLKAGESYILEISAKDCSIPPYVLAREKGTVGENTVLTASGAETSLELLNAYGFAVSASRLERLLITVMLAVCLFGLWIFWNNEKWTAICKQNAWVKQIKDGIAAVLLVVQFVFMIPDIIYVLENTGFDPSWRYFLNVVNGTDLKFGRDIYFTYGPLGYLFYLMKLPGNTIEYWSGIVIWGIIFLFHLWMLLQLYRLYQKGKIHFWAITASVCCYLAGYYAPTRDNYLLYLMILAVVLWAKGAKNIVLIPNLLLLLMFFGKFSTFTSGFAFCILFCIFDVLFRKNWKSIWLFLPGIILMPVCYLVYCPSIKNLFEYVAGILKISSGWMLTMQFDSVLQPSEVRWLIILIACYVLLIIGNLWSNYKSSAAIIASCASMFFLYKYATTRHGLKVGIWLFAMLFSATILSIDWNVLFQKIGQRAKAVRKNQIIYYVCGTAMIMAVGCTGILEAHSLRSSMGYVKETLAAKMYHYTHLGENSIPEELVKENQLPDEILEAIGEHTVTVYPWRNGYGAVYPEWNMVWYPSVQNGNEYIPWLDGIVADWFCSEKASEKILLTNETIDHHIPYLENPLTWEAIRNNYEVEIISDDVCVLTQRKQKIEIEKLEKVGEQISSSNEAIVCPENADYVKIHLKLNLKGFIKKWLYHVGTVNMVLDCEDGSRIEGRSVIPNLESGFYLEKVPETLEELKQVINDNVSTSIMQIQLDGKGLEDYQENVTIEWYCLQ
;
A
#
# COMPACT_ATOMS: atom_id res chain seq x y z
N MET A 1 -46.17 42.75 39.80
CA MET A 1 -45.02 42.23 40.60
C MET A 1 -44.94 40.69 40.70
N LYS A 2 -46.03 39.94 40.91
CA LYS A 2 -45.98 38.46 40.95
C LYS A 2 -45.66 37.81 39.59
N GLU A 3 -46.22 38.30 38.48
CA GLU A 3 -45.91 37.80 37.12
C GLU A 3 -44.45 38.08 36.71
N GLN A 4 -43.95 39.28 37.00
CA GLN A 4 -42.56 39.66 36.70
C GLN A 4 -41.53 38.79 37.46
N LYS A 5 -41.85 38.35 38.69
CA LYS A 5 -41.03 37.41 39.49
C LYS A 5 -41.10 35.97 38.97
N VAL A 6 -42.24 35.53 38.43
CA VAL A 6 -42.37 34.18 37.83
C VAL A 6 -41.57 34.10 36.52
N ASP A 7 -41.60 35.15 35.71
CA ASP A 7 -40.87 35.23 34.44
C ASP A 7 -39.34 35.31 34.65
N THR A 8 -38.88 36.07 35.65
CA THR A 8 -37.44 36.05 36.04
C THR A 8 -37.00 34.71 36.62
N ARG A 9 -37.86 34.00 37.36
CA ARG A 9 -37.55 32.68 37.94
C ARG A 9 -37.54 31.59 36.86
N GLN A 10 -38.45 31.63 35.88
CA GLN A 10 -38.44 30.75 34.71
C GLN A 10 -37.22 31.01 33.81
N ARG A 11 -36.86 32.29 33.55
CA ARG A 11 -35.60 32.64 32.86
C ARG A 11 -34.36 32.16 33.61
N LYS A 12 -34.30 32.30 34.94
CA LYS A 12 -33.19 31.77 35.76
C LYS A 12 -33.11 30.25 35.71
N ILE A 13 -34.24 29.54 35.80
CA ILE A 13 -34.27 28.07 35.73
C ILE A 13 -33.90 27.58 34.33
N SER A 14 -34.33 28.29 33.29
CA SER A 14 -33.93 28.07 31.89
C SER A 14 -32.42 28.27 31.70
N ASN A 15 -31.84 29.36 32.22
CA ASN A 15 -30.39 29.64 32.15
C ASN A 15 -29.56 28.65 32.98
N ILE A 16 -30.03 28.21 34.16
CA ILE A 16 -29.34 27.19 34.98
C ILE A 16 -29.36 25.83 34.29
N ARG A 17 -30.49 25.45 33.67
CA ARG A 17 -30.59 24.21 32.87
C ARG A 17 -29.75 24.30 31.59
N PHE A 18 -29.70 25.46 30.95
CA PHE A 18 -28.82 25.74 29.80
C PHE A 18 -27.34 25.60 30.16
N ASN A 19 -26.90 26.22 31.27
CA ASN A 19 -25.53 26.11 31.77
C ASN A 19 -25.17 24.68 32.15
N LYS A 20 -26.09 23.90 32.73
CA LYS A 20 -25.85 22.47 33.01
C LYS A 20 -25.68 21.66 31.73
N VAL A 21 -26.57 21.81 30.75
CA VAL A 21 -26.44 21.09 29.46
C VAL A 21 -25.15 21.50 28.75
N LEU A 22 -24.85 22.80 28.65
CA LEU A 22 -23.61 23.30 28.03
C LEU A 22 -22.35 22.81 28.75
N PHE A 23 -22.33 22.84 30.09
CA PHE A 23 -21.22 22.34 30.90
C PHE A 23 -21.01 20.84 30.75
N THR A 24 -22.08 20.03 30.82
CA THR A 24 -21.99 18.59 30.54
C THR A 24 -21.53 18.33 29.11
N SER A 25 -21.84 19.21 28.15
CA SER A 25 -21.44 19.09 26.75
C SER A 25 -19.96 19.41 26.53
N ILE A 26 -19.47 20.49 27.16
CA ILE A 26 -18.04 20.84 27.18
C ILE A 26 -17.26 19.73 27.90
N LEU A 27 -17.83 19.15 28.95
CA LEU A 27 -17.22 18.03 29.68
C LEU A 27 -17.17 16.76 28.83
N VAL A 28 -18.25 16.37 28.14
CA VAL A 28 -18.28 15.20 27.26
C VAL A 28 -17.37 15.39 26.04
N CYS A 29 -17.39 16.58 25.40
CA CYS A 29 -16.45 16.89 24.33
C CYS A 29 -15.01 16.99 24.84
N GLY A 30 -14.80 17.50 26.05
CA GLY A 30 -13.50 17.59 26.71
C GLY A 30 -12.94 16.22 27.05
N ILE A 31 -13.75 15.32 27.60
CA ILE A 31 -13.40 13.91 27.88
C ILE A 31 -13.17 13.15 26.56
N PHE A 32 -13.98 13.42 25.53
CA PHE A 32 -13.80 12.84 24.21
C PHE A 32 -12.47 13.27 23.60
N ILE A 33 -12.21 14.58 23.57
CA ILE A 33 -10.97 15.16 23.05
C ILE A 33 -9.80 14.69 23.89
N SER A 34 -9.88 14.64 25.22
CA SER A 34 -8.79 14.22 26.10
C SER A 34 -8.53 12.72 26.05
N GLY A 35 -9.57 11.88 25.91
CA GLY A 35 -9.43 10.43 25.74
C GLY A 35 -8.83 10.09 24.39
N ILE A 36 -9.26 10.79 23.34
CA ILE A 36 -8.61 10.80 22.03
C ILE A 36 -7.16 11.26 22.15
N PHE A 37 -6.89 12.40 22.79
CA PHE A 37 -5.53 12.95 22.95
C PHE A 37 -4.61 11.99 23.72
N TYR A 38 -5.09 11.40 24.81
CA TYR A 38 -4.33 10.49 25.65
C TYR A 38 -4.01 9.17 24.93
N LEU A 39 -4.99 8.62 24.19
CA LEU A 39 -4.79 7.39 23.41
C LEU A 39 -4.03 7.63 22.09
N TRP A 40 -4.18 8.80 21.45
CA TRP A 40 -3.64 9.09 20.12
C TRP A 40 -2.30 9.81 20.12
N ILE A 41 -2.02 10.68 21.11
CA ILE A 41 -0.80 11.52 21.14
C ILE A 41 0.20 11.04 22.21
N TYR A 42 -0.25 10.33 23.25
CA TYR A 42 0.59 10.00 24.41
C TYR A 42 0.93 8.51 24.57
N HIS A 43 0.71 7.69 23.52
CA HIS A 43 0.98 6.23 23.51
C HIS A 43 0.38 5.46 24.72
N GLY A 44 -0.75 5.92 25.27
CA GLY A 44 -1.21 5.56 26.63
C GLY A 44 -1.66 4.13 26.89
N LEU A 45 -1.67 3.22 25.91
CA LEU A 45 -1.96 1.79 26.07
C LEU A 45 -1.13 0.96 25.07
N ARG A 46 -0.09 0.28 25.55
CA ARG A 46 0.57 -0.84 24.85
C ARG A 46 0.76 -1.94 25.89
N TYR A 47 0.51 -3.21 25.55
CA TYR A 47 1.53 -4.28 25.45
C TYR A 47 0.99 -5.52 24.72
N GLY A 48 1.41 -5.72 23.47
CA GLY A 48 1.75 -7.03 22.89
C GLY A 48 3.26 -7.07 22.64
N TYR A 49 3.85 -8.25 22.41
CA TYR A 49 5.28 -8.39 22.11
C TYR A 49 5.41 -9.43 20.98
N GLU A 50 6.05 -9.06 19.88
CA GLU A 50 6.45 -9.97 18.80
C GLU A 50 7.98 -9.89 18.68
N ALA A 51 8.61 -11.03 18.44
CA ALA A 51 10.02 -11.15 18.12
C ALA A 51 10.12 -11.71 16.69
N GLU A 52 10.81 -10.99 15.80
CA GLU A 52 11.01 -11.43 14.41
C GLU A 52 12.28 -12.26 14.34
N ARG A 53 12.13 -13.57 14.09
CA ARG A 53 13.24 -14.52 14.10
C ARG A 53 13.99 -14.49 12.77
N PRO A 54 15.31 -14.22 12.77
CA PRO A 54 16.12 -14.38 11.57
C PRO A 54 16.18 -15.87 11.14
N SER A 55 16.45 -16.12 9.85
CA SER A 55 16.67 -17.47 9.33
C SER A 55 17.86 -18.12 10.04
N THR A 56 17.76 -19.42 10.32
CA THR A 56 18.82 -20.25 10.92
C THR A 56 19.52 -21.13 9.87
N GLU A 57 19.37 -20.83 8.58
CA GLU A 57 19.97 -21.64 7.49
C GLU A 57 21.48 -21.39 7.33
N THR A 58 21.92 -20.16 7.58
CA THR A 58 23.34 -19.75 7.59
C THR A 58 23.69 -19.15 8.95
N PHE A 59 24.56 -19.83 9.70
CA PHE A 59 24.96 -19.40 11.04
C PHE A 59 26.39 -19.82 11.37
N GLU A 60 27.01 -19.04 12.24
CA GLU A 60 28.23 -19.34 12.97
C GLU A 60 27.93 -19.50 14.47
N THR A 61 28.95 -19.78 15.27
CA THR A 61 28.80 -20.03 16.71
C THR A 61 29.80 -19.22 17.52
N VAL A 62 29.33 -18.68 18.65
CA VAL A 62 30.17 -17.92 19.58
C VAL A 62 30.14 -18.58 20.95
N SER A 63 31.32 -18.83 21.54
CA SER A 63 31.47 -19.46 22.86
C SER A 63 31.04 -18.52 23.98
N THR A 64 30.25 -19.05 24.92
CA THR A 64 29.91 -18.35 26.17
C THR A 64 30.92 -18.60 27.31
N GLU A 65 32.07 -19.21 26.99
CA GLU A 65 33.17 -19.43 27.94
C GLU A 65 33.70 -18.12 28.54
N GLU A 66 33.77 -17.07 27.71
CA GLU A 66 33.95 -15.69 28.16
C GLU A 66 32.64 -14.91 28.02
N THR A 67 32.55 -13.77 28.72
CA THR A 67 31.37 -12.89 28.60
C THR A 67 31.30 -12.31 27.19
N ILE A 68 30.17 -12.51 26.53
CA ILE A 68 29.87 -11.97 25.22
C ILE A 68 29.11 -10.65 25.41
N THR A 69 29.44 -9.62 24.64
CA THR A 69 28.69 -8.36 24.64
C THR A 69 28.20 -8.01 23.23
N GLN A 70 26.90 -7.81 23.08
CA GLN A 70 26.25 -7.36 21.84
C GLN A 70 25.67 -5.96 22.05
N GLU A 71 26.19 -4.96 21.35
CA GLU A 71 25.56 -3.65 21.27
C GLU A 71 24.34 -3.68 20.34
N PHE A 72 23.27 -2.97 20.71
CA PHE A 72 22.07 -2.85 19.90
C PHE A 72 21.37 -1.49 20.08
N ILE A 73 20.70 -1.02 19.03
CA ILE A 73 19.88 0.19 19.06
C ILE A 73 18.44 -0.19 19.41
N ALA A 74 17.91 0.36 20.49
CA ALA A 74 16.54 0.07 20.89
C ALA A 74 15.54 0.65 19.89
N ARG A 75 14.75 -0.19 19.23
CA ARG A 75 13.72 0.25 18.26
C ARG A 75 12.51 0.89 18.93
N GLU A 76 12.16 0.42 20.12
CA GLU A 76 10.97 0.84 20.87
C GLU A 76 11.26 1.02 22.37
N TYR A 77 10.35 1.68 23.08
CA TYR A 77 10.57 2.05 24.48
C TYR A 77 10.51 0.89 25.48
N TYR A 78 10.01 -0.29 25.11
CA TYR A 78 9.75 -1.37 26.06
C TYR A 78 10.19 -2.71 25.49
N LEU A 79 11.20 -3.30 26.11
CA LEU A 79 11.70 -4.64 25.83
C LEU A 79 11.07 -5.61 26.84
N LYS A 80 10.49 -6.74 26.39
CA LYS A 80 10.04 -7.81 27.30
C LYS A 80 11.09 -8.88 27.49
N GLY A 81 11.90 -9.11 26.47
CA GLY A 81 12.88 -10.19 26.42
C GLY A 81 13.46 -10.33 25.03
N ILE A 82 14.43 -11.22 24.91
CA ILE A 82 15.18 -11.48 23.68
C ILE A 82 15.21 -13.00 23.48
N GLU A 83 15.04 -13.47 22.25
CA GLU A 83 15.13 -14.89 21.90
C GLU A 83 16.49 -15.22 21.31
N PHE A 84 17.05 -16.37 21.68
CA PHE A 84 18.33 -16.91 21.20
C PHE A 84 18.21 -18.39 20.84
N VAL A 85 19.17 -18.89 20.08
CA VAL A 85 19.36 -20.33 19.89
C VAL A 85 20.70 -20.73 20.50
N PHE A 86 20.69 -21.74 21.37
CA PHE A 86 21.89 -22.29 22.00
C PHE A 86 22.17 -23.70 21.52
N ILE A 87 23.44 -24.05 21.36
CA ILE A 87 23.91 -25.40 21.06
C ILE A 87 25.07 -25.77 21.99
N ASN A 88 25.54 -27.02 21.95
CA ASN A 88 26.62 -27.52 22.81
C ASN A 88 26.29 -27.41 24.32
N LEU A 89 25.05 -27.75 24.69
CA LEU A 89 24.59 -27.80 26.08
C LEU A 89 25.05 -29.11 26.74
N ALA A 90 25.46 -29.03 28.01
CA ALA A 90 25.91 -30.19 28.77
C ALA A 90 24.76 -31.19 29.01
N GLU A 91 25.01 -32.49 28.77
CA GLU A 91 23.99 -33.56 28.99
C GLU A 91 23.55 -33.69 30.46
N ASP A 92 24.37 -33.24 31.40
CA ASP A 92 24.05 -33.23 32.83
C ASP A 92 23.13 -32.07 33.25
N GLY A 93 22.91 -31.09 32.35
CA GLY A 93 22.07 -29.92 32.57
C GLY A 93 22.59 -28.94 33.63
N ASN A 94 23.84 -29.10 34.08
CA ASN A 94 24.45 -28.26 35.11
C ASN A 94 24.95 -26.93 34.54
N GLY A 95 24.71 -25.85 35.28
CA GLY A 95 25.13 -24.48 34.95
C GLY A 95 23.98 -23.53 34.64
N GLU A 96 24.31 -22.24 34.58
CA GLU A 96 23.36 -21.14 34.39
C GLU A 96 23.88 -20.14 33.34
N LEU A 97 22.98 -19.57 32.55
CA LEU A 97 23.24 -18.45 31.65
C LEU A 97 22.66 -17.16 32.25
N ASP A 98 23.51 -16.15 32.44
CA ASP A 98 23.18 -14.83 32.97
C ASP A 98 23.19 -13.80 31.82
N PHE A 99 22.11 -13.02 31.73
CA PHE A 99 21.86 -12.02 30.70
C PHE A 99 21.64 -10.65 31.34
N ARG A 100 22.30 -9.61 30.82
CA ARG A 100 22.16 -8.23 31.34
C ARG A 100 22.03 -7.22 30.22
N VAL A 101 21.14 -6.26 30.37
CA VAL A 101 21.04 -5.09 29.50
C VAL A 101 21.61 -3.89 30.23
N LEU A 102 22.58 -3.19 29.64
CA LEU A 102 23.23 -1.99 30.19
C LEU A 102 23.00 -0.78 29.30
N ASP A 103 22.99 0.42 29.89
CA ASP A 103 23.07 1.67 29.13
C ASP A 103 24.52 2.04 28.73
N SER A 104 24.66 3.12 27.95
CA SER A 104 25.95 3.66 27.51
C SER A 104 26.91 4.04 28.66
N ASP A 105 26.39 4.24 29.87
CA ASP A 105 27.18 4.55 31.07
C ASP A 105 27.56 3.28 31.87
N GLY A 106 27.27 2.08 31.33
CA GLY A 106 27.55 0.80 31.95
C GLY A 106 26.60 0.45 33.11
N ARG A 107 25.43 1.09 33.21
CA ARG A 107 24.46 0.81 34.28
C ARG A 107 23.49 -0.27 33.84
N ILE A 108 23.39 -1.33 34.63
CA ILE A 108 22.42 -2.42 34.42
C ILE A 108 20.99 -1.88 34.49
N LYS A 109 20.23 -2.09 33.42
CA LYS A 109 18.81 -1.76 33.26
C LYS A 109 17.90 -2.97 33.44
N ALA A 110 18.37 -4.16 33.06
CA ALA A 110 17.64 -5.41 33.19
C ALA A 110 18.62 -6.57 33.39
N ASN A 111 18.18 -7.62 34.07
CA ASN A 111 18.91 -8.88 34.16
C ASN A 111 17.96 -10.08 34.15
N SER A 112 18.44 -11.23 33.70
CA SER A 112 17.73 -12.50 33.69
C SER A 112 18.73 -13.65 33.80
N GLU A 113 18.38 -14.68 34.57
CA GLU A 113 19.21 -15.87 34.76
C GLU A 113 18.35 -17.10 34.46
N ILE A 114 18.89 -18.03 33.66
CA ILE A 114 18.20 -19.26 33.26
C ILE A 114 19.14 -20.47 33.43
N ALA A 115 18.62 -21.58 33.93
CA ALA A 115 19.38 -22.81 34.09
C ALA A 115 19.53 -23.53 32.75
N ILE A 116 20.70 -24.14 32.49
CA ILE A 116 20.95 -24.90 31.25
C ILE A 116 19.94 -26.04 31.08
N SER A 117 19.56 -26.70 32.17
CA SER A 117 18.52 -27.74 32.17
C SER A 117 17.14 -27.29 31.65
N SER A 118 16.89 -25.98 31.52
CA SER A 118 15.65 -25.41 30.97
C SER A 118 15.75 -24.99 29.50
N VAL A 119 16.92 -25.13 28.88
CA VAL A 119 17.22 -24.72 27.50
C VAL A 119 17.24 -25.95 26.60
N THR A 120 16.52 -25.90 25.48
CA THR A 120 16.50 -26.97 24.47
C THR A 120 17.52 -26.66 23.37
N ALA A 121 18.49 -27.55 23.16
CA ALA A 121 19.54 -27.34 22.17
C ALA A 121 18.95 -27.23 20.75
N GLY A 122 19.33 -26.19 20.01
CA GLY A 122 18.90 -25.94 18.63
C GLY A 122 17.50 -25.34 18.48
N GLU A 123 16.79 -25.05 19.57
CA GLU A 123 15.50 -24.35 19.56
C GLU A 123 15.63 -22.89 20.00
N TRP A 124 14.64 -22.08 19.62
CA TRP A 124 14.54 -20.68 20.02
C TRP A 124 14.05 -20.56 21.47
N GLU A 125 14.90 -20.01 22.33
CA GLU A 125 14.65 -19.85 23.76
C GLU A 125 14.42 -18.38 24.12
N PHE A 126 13.30 -18.12 24.80
CA PHE A 126 12.89 -16.77 25.18
C PHE A 126 13.46 -16.37 26.55
N ILE A 127 14.29 -15.32 26.57
CA ILE A 127 14.93 -14.80 27.78
C ILE A 127 14.19 -13.54 28.28
N PRO A 128 13.54 -13.57 29.46
CA PRO A 128 12.74 -12.45 29.94
C PRO A 128 13.58 -11.28 30.49
N LEU A 129 13.79 -10.25 29.67
CA LEU A 129 14.49 -9.00 30.02
C LEU A 129 13.52 -7.81 29.97
N ARG A 130 12.65 -7.68 30.99
CA ARG A 130 11.59 -6.65 31.00
C ARG A 130 12.09 -5.30 31.44
N VAL A 131 12.22 -4.35 30.50
CA VAL A 131 12.80 -3.04 30.78
C VAL A 131 12.28 -1.95 29.86
N ARG A 132 12.27 -0.72 30.37
CA ARG A 132 11.99 0.48 29.58
C ARG A 132 13.30 1.08 29.06
N LEU A 133 13.43 1.14 27.74
CA LEU A 133 14.55 1.75 27.00
C LEU A 133 14.07 3.03 26.31
N LYS A 134 14.98 3.80 25.74
CA LYS A 134 14.68 4.97 24.90
C LYS A 134 14.94 4.61 23.44
N ALA A 135 13.91 4.78 22.61
CA ALA A 135 14.00 4.43 21.19
C ALA A 135 15.09 5.27 20.48
N GLY A 136 15.89 4.61 19.65
CA GLY A 136 17.01 5.21 18.92
C GLY A 136 18.30 5.39 19.72
N GLU A 137 18.36 4.92 20.97
CA GLU A 137 19.60 4.90 21.76
C GLU A 137 20.25 3.50 21.77
N SER A 138 21.57 3.48 21.93
CA SER A 138 22.37 2.25 22.02
C SER A 138 22.38 1.67 23.44
N TYR A 139 22.32 0.35 23.52
CA TYR A 139 22.37 -0.44 24.74
C TYR A 139 23.29 -1.64 24.54
N ILE A 140 23.83 -2.18 25.63
CA ILE A 140 24.73 -3.34 25.62
C ILE A 140 23.98 -4.53 26.21
N LEU A 141 23.95 -5.65 25.49
CA LEU A 141 23.52 -6.93 26.02
C LEU A 141 24.75 -7.77 26.38
N GLU A 142 24.90 -8.12 27.65
CA GLU A 142 25.90 -9.08 28.13
C GLU A 142 25.28 -10.47 28.30
N ILE A 143 26.00 -11.50 27.85
CA ILE A 143 25.67 -12.92 28.04
C ILE A 143 26.88 -13.63 28.65
N SER A 144 26.68 -14.37 29.74
CA SER A 144 27.75 -15.14 30.39
C SER A 144 27.24 -16.48 30.90
N ALA A 145 28.08 -17.52 30.82
CA ALA A 145 27.80 -18.84 31.38
C ALA A 145 28.53 -19.01 32.73
N LYS A 146 27.88 -19.64 33.71
CA LYS A 146 28.47 -19.95 35.03
C LYS A 146 28.25 -21.39 35.41
N ASP A 147 29.24 -22.00 36.04
CA ASP A 147 29.18 -23.36 36.61
C ASP A 147 28.72 -24.44 35.61
N CYS A 148 29.01 -24.22 34.32
CA CYS A 148 28.65 -25.13 33.23
C CYS A 148 29.74 -26.19 33.04
N SER A 149 29.34 -27.46 32.95
CA SER A 149 30.28 -28.57 32.70
C SER A 149 30.95 -28.46 31.32
N ILE A 150 30.23 -27.91 30.34
CA ILE A 150 30.76 -27.44 29.04
C ILE A 150 30.12 -26.09 28.71
N PRO A 151 30.86 -25.12 28.12
CA PRO A 151 30.31 -23.82 27.77
C PRO A 151 29.35 -23.93 26.57
N PRO A 152 28.11 -23.41 26.68
CA PRO A 152 27.19 -23.30 25.55
C PRO A 152 27.76 -22.43 24.42
N TYR A 153 27.36 -22.75 23.19
CA TYR A 153 27.52 -21.83 22.07
C TYR A 153 26.19 -21.13 21.79
N VAL A 154 26.25 -19.83 21.53
CA VAL A 154 25.12 -19.08 20.97
C VAL A 154 25.32 -18.94 19.46
N LEU A 155 24.23 -19.01 18.69
CA LEU A 155 24.32 -18.80 17.25
C LEU A 155 24.61 -17.32 16.92
N ALA A 156 25.43 -17.11 15.91
CA ALA A 156 25.79 -15.82 15.34
C ALA A 156 25.72 -15.88 13.81
N ARG A 157 25.87 -14.75 13.13
CA ARG A 157 25.93 -14.67 11.66
C ARG A 157 26.80 -13.52 11.21
N GLU A 158 27.21 -13.52 9.95
CA GLU A 158 27.83 -12.35 9.35
C GLU A 158 26.87 -11.14 9.41
N LYS A 159 27.46 -9.97 9.67
CA LYS A 159 26.71 -8.74 9.88
C LYS A 159 25.94 -8.34 8.62
N GLY A 160 24.61 -8.41 8.68
CA GLY A 160 23.73 -7.97 7.59
C GLY A 160 23.49 -6.45 7.61
N THR A 161 22.96 -5.91 6.51
CA THR A 161 22.56 -4.49 6.37
C THR A 161 21.27 -4.11 7.11
N VAL A 162 20.60 -5.08 7.74
CA VAL A 162 19.28 -4.88 8.38
C VAL A 162 19.24 -5.60 9.73
N GLY A 163 19.30 -4.84 10.83
CA GLY A 163 19.24 -5.39 12.19
C GLY A 163 19.31 -4.31 13.29
N GLU A 164 18.93 -4.68 14.52
CA GLU A 164 19.07 -3.83 15.70
C GLU A 164 20.48 -3.91 16.31
N ASN A 165 21.23 -4.97 16.00
CA ASN A 165 22.58 -5.24 16.46
C ASN A 165 23.63 -4.37 15.75
N THR A 166 24.65 -3.92 16.48
CA THR A 166 25.71 -3.07 15.93
C THR A 166 27.10 -3.67 16.08
N VAL A 167 27.54 -3.97 17.30
CA VAL A 167 28.91 -4.44 17.58
C VAL A 167 28.85 -5.66 18.49
N LEU A 168 29.53 -6.75 18.09
CA LEU A 168 29.67 -7.95 18.90
C LEU A 168 31.12 -8.10 19.35
N THR A 169 31.32 -8.18 20.66
CA THR A 169 32.60 -8.50 21.28
C THR A 169 32.52 -9.87 21.92
N ALA A 170 33.43 -10.77 21.54
CA ALA A 170 33.57 -12.10 22.10
C ALA A 170 35.06 -12.40 22.32
N SER A 171 35.40 -13.13 23.38
CA SER A 171 36.79 -13.45 23.74
C SER A 171 37.69 -12.19 23.89
N GLY A 172 37.13 -11.08 24.37
CA GLY A 172 37.84 -9.82 24.57
C GLY A 172 38.17 -9.01 23.30
N ALA A 173 37.68 -9.41 22.12
CA ALA A 173 37.89 -8.69 20.86
C ALA A 173 36.59 -8.49 20.08
N GLU A 174 36.52 -7.39 19.31
CA GLU A 174 35.43 -7.13 18.37
C GLU A 174 35.45 -8.16 17.24
N THR A 175 34.28 -8.65 16.87
CA THR A 175 34.08 -9.68 15.84
C THR A 175 33.37 -9.08 14.62
N SER A 176 33.53 -9.70 13.45
CA SER A 176 32.79 -9.36 12.23
C SER A 176 31.36 -9.90 12.21
N LEU A 177 30.94 -10.57 13.29
CA LEU A 177 29.65 -11.25 13.41
C LEU A 177 28.66 -10.40 14.20
N GLU A 178 27.40 -10.79 14.17
CA GLU A 178 26.36 -10.36 15.11
C GLU A 178 25.64 -11.58 15.69
N LEU A 179 25.10 -11.46 16.91
CA LEU A 179 24.30 -12.54 17.48
C LEU A 179 23.05 -12.80 16.64
N LEU A 180 22.70 -14.08 16.49
CA LEU A 180 21.47 -14.50 15.85
C LEU A 180 20.34 -14.47 16.88
N ASN A 181 19.75 -13.29 17.09
CA ASN A 181 18.75 -13.07 18.13
C ASN A 181 17.53 -12.27 17.65
N ALA A 182 16.42 -12.40 18.38
CA ALA A 182 15.17 -11.70 18.07
C ALA A 182 14.68 -10.90 19.28
N TYR A 183 14.56 -9.58 19.13
CA TYR A 183 14.12 -8.69 20.21
C TYR A 183 12.59 -8.66 20.33
N GLY A 184 12.08 -9.00 21.52
CA GLY A 184 10.67 -8.92 21.86
C GLY A 184 10.26 -7.51 22.32
N PHE A 185 10.31 -6.54 21.44
CA PHE A 185 9.87 -5.17 21.71
C PHE A 185 8.34 -5.06 21.79
N ALA A 186 7.85 -4.05 22.51
CA ALA A 186 6.42 -3.80 22.65
C ALA A 186 5.80 -3.36 21.32
N VAL A 187 5.03 -4.27 20.72
CA VAL A 187 4.23 -4.01 19.53
C VAL A 187 2.85 -3.48 19.93
N SER A 188 2.25 -2.74 18.99
CA SER A 188 0.92 -2.15 19.13
C SER A 188 -0.14 -3.18 19.57
N ALA A 189 -0.89 -2.75 20.60
CA ALA A 189 -2.09 -3.25 21.29
C ALA A 189 -2.55 -4.73 21.18
N SER A 190 -2.76 -5.33 22.36
CA SER A 190 -3.44 -6.62 22.56
C SER A 190 -4.88 -6.60 22.00
N ARG A 191 -5.44 -7.78 21.70
CA ARG A 191 -6.81 -7.93 21.15
C ARG A 191 -7.89 -7.24 22.03
N LEU A 192 -7.68 -7.17 23.34
CA LEU A 192 -8.57 -6.51 24.30
C LEU A 192 -8.50 -4.98 24.21
N GLU A 193 -7.30 -4.42 24.05
CA GLU A 193 -7.12 -2.97 23.91
C GLU A 193 -7.72 -2.46 22.59
N ARG A 194 -7.51 -3.19 21.50
CA ARG A 194 -8.16 -2.92 20.20
C ARG A 194 -9.69 -2.89 20.35
N LEU A 195 -10.24 -3.81 21.14
CA LEU A 195 -11.67 -3.87 21.45
C LEU A 195 -12.15 -2.70 22.33
N LEU A 196 -11.36 -2.29 23.33
CA LEU A 196 -11.71 -1.16 24.21
C LEU A 196 -11.69 0.18 23.46
N ILE A 197 -10.67 0.42 22.61
CA ILE A 197 -10.59 1.59 21.74
C ILE A 197 -11.80 1.63 20.79
N THR A 198 -12.12 0.48 20.21
CA THR A 198 -13.30 0.27 19.35
C THR A 198 -14.60 0.66 20.04
N VAL A 199 -14.83 0.15 21.25
CA VAL A 199 -16.04 0.44 22.03
C VAL A 199 -16.08 1.93 22.41
N MET A 200 -14.95 2.51 22.80
CA MET A 200 -14.88 3.91 23.20
C MET A 200 -15.21 4.87 22.04
N LEU A 201 -14.63 4.64 20.84
CA LEU A 201 -14.92 5.45 19.65
C LEU A 201 -16.40 5.36 19.24
N ALA A 202 -16.98 4.15 19.27
CA ALA A 202 -18.39 3.94 18.99
C ALA A 202 -19.30 4.69 19.98
N VAL A 203 -19.01 4.60 21.28
CA VAL A 203 -19.75 5.30 22.34
C VAL A 203 -19.67 6.81 22.16
N CYS A 204 -18.51 7.34 21.76
CA CYS A 204 -18.34 8.77 21.59
C CYS A 204 -19.03 9.33 20.34
N LEU A 205 -18.95 8.63 19.21
CA LEU A 205 -19.71 8.97 18.00
C LEU A 205 -21.22 8.93 18.27
N PHE A 206 -21.66 7.95 19.06
CA PHE A 206 -23.05 7.85 19.50
C PHE A 206 -23.45 9.02 20.42
N GLY A 207 -22.58 9.40 21.36
CA GLY A 207 -22.77 10.58 22.22
C GLY A 207 -22.90 11.88 21.41
N LEU A 208 -22.03 12.09 20.42
CA LEU A 208 -22.09 13.23 19.51
C LEU A 208 -23.38 13.24 18.68
N TRP A 209 -23.82 12.08 18.20
CA TRP A 209 -25.07 11.97 17.46
C TRP A 209 -26.30 12.31 18.31
N ILE A 210 -26.42 11.73 19.52
CA ILE A 210 -27.51 12.04 20.45
C ILE A 210 -27.54 13.54 20.74
N PHE A 211 -26.37 14.13 20.96
CA PHE A 211 -26.22 15.55 21.25
C PHE A 211 -26.76 16.41 20.10
N TRP A 212 -26.28 16.20 18.87
CA TRP A 212 -26.64 17.07 17.74
C TRP A 212 -28.08 16.91 17.25
N ASN A 213 -28.69 15.73 17.47
CA ASN A 213 -30.06 15.45 17.11
C ASN A 213 -31.07 15.65 18.24
N ASN A 214 -30.64 16.16 19.40
CA ASN A 214 -31.55 16.47 20.49
C ASN A 214 -32.47 17.65 20.11
N GLU A 215 -33.79 17.41 20.06
CA GLU A 215 -34.81 18.43 19.72
C GLU A 215 -34.67 19.71 20.56
N LYS A 216 -34.24 19.59 21.83
CA LYS A 216 -34.02 20.75 22.71
C LYS A 216 -32.84 21.59 22.24
N TRP A 217 -31.77 20.94 21.78
CA TRP A 217 -30.59 21.64 21.30
C TRP A 217 -30.86 22.34 19.96
N THR A 218 -31.63 21.70 19.09
CA THR A 218 -32.08 22.34 17.84
C THR A 218 -33.00 23.54 18.11
N ALA A 219 -33.87 23.45 19.12
CA ALA A 219 -34.73 24.55 19.55
C ALA A 219 -33.93 25.72 20.14
N ILE A 220 -32.94 25.44 21.00
CA ILE A 220 -32.06 26.46 21.60
C ILE A 220 -31.19 27.14 20.51
N CYS A 221 -30.67 26.40 19.53
CA CYS A 221 -29.95 26.99 18.39
C CYS A 221 -30.82 27.99 17.59
N LYS A 222 -32.13 27.71 17.48
CA LYS A 222 -33.07 28.62 16.80
C LYS A 222 -33.40 29.86 17.62
N GLN A 223 -33.38 29.75 18.95
CA GLN A 223 -33.75 30.84 19.87
C GLN A 223 -32.56 31.75 20.24
N ASN A 224 -31.32 31.26 20.15
CA ASN A 224 -30.13 32.00 20.58
C ASN A 224 -29.12 32.16 19.44
N ALA A 225 -28.93 33.40 18.96
CA ALA A 225 -28.00 33.72 17.88
C ALA A 225 -26.53 33.36 18.20
N TRP A 226 -26.09 33.56 19.45
CA TRP A 226 -24.75 33.22 19.91
C TRP A 226 -24.45 31.71 19.82
N VAL A 227 -25.42 30.87 20.16
CA VAL A 227 -25.31 29.41 20.04
C VAL A 227 -25.15 28.99 18.58
N LYS A 228 -25.94 29.60 17.69
CA LYS A 228 -25.83 29.34 16.25
C LYS A 228 -24.43 29.71 15.74
N GLN A 229 -23.88 30.84 16.16
CA GLN A 229 -22.51 31.25 15.81
C GLN A 229 -21.47 30.23 16.29
N ILE A 230 -21.59 29.69 17.50
CA ILE A 230 -20.70 28.62 17.99
C ILE A 230 -20.79 27.40 17.07
N LYS A 231 -22.00 26.93 16.76
CA LYS A 231 -22.20 25.77 15.88
C LYS A 231 -21.60 25.98 14.49
N ASP A 232 -21.81 27.16 13.93
CA ASP A 232 -21.26 27.54 12.62
C ASP A 232 -19.73 27.67 12.67
N GLY A 233 -19.17 28.14 13.79
CA GLY A 233 -17.73 28.15 14.04
C GLY A 233 -17.13 26.75 14.14
N ILE A 234 -17.78 25.82 14.85
CA ILE A 234 -17.36 24.42 14.93
C ILE A 234 -17.39 23.77 13.54
N ALA A 235 -18.43 24.01 12.74
CA ALA A 235 -18.48 23.51 11.37
C ALA A 235 -17.31 24.01 10.53
N ALA A 236 -16.97 25.30 10.64
CA ALA A 236 -15.80 25.85 9.94
C ALA A 236 -14.48 25.20 10.40
N VAL A 237 -14.28 25.03 11.71
CA VAL A 237 -13.10 24.37 12.27
C VAL A 237 -12.99 22.92 11.78
N LEU A 238 -14.09 22.17 11.75
CA LEU A 238 -14.10 20.79 11.24
C LEU A 238 -13.66 20.72 9.78
N LEU A 239 -14.08 21.67 8.94
CA LEU A 239 -13.67 21.71 7.52
C LEU A 239 -12.20 22.11 7.37
N VAL A 240 -11.67 22.99 8.23
CA VAL A 240 -10.23 23.31 8.26
C VAL A 240 -9.42 22.09 8.67
N VAL A 241 -9.85 21.37 9.72
CA VAL A 241 -9.23 20.10 10.14
C VAL A 241 -9.25 19.10 8.99
N GLN A 242 -10.40 18.95 8.31
CA GLN A 242 -10.50 18.07 7.14
C GLN A 242 -9.47 18.44 6.06
N PHE A 243 -9.33 19.72 5.72
CA PHE A 243 -8.34 20.17 4.75
C PHE A 243 -6.91 19.81 5.15
N VAL A 244 -6.49 20.16 6.36
CA VAL A 244 -5.11 19.97 6.85
C VAL A 244 -4.71 18.50 6.84
N PHE A 245 -5.61 17.61 7.26
CA PHE A 245 -5.31 16.18 7.29
C PHE A 245 -5.41 15.55 5.89
N MET A 246 -6.35 15.98 5.03
CA MET A 246 -6.55 15.37 3.72
C MET A 246 -5.57 15.75 2.64
N ILE A 247 -4.93 16.92 2.69
CA ILE A 247 -3.94 17.27 1.67
C ILE A 247 -2.79 16.25 1.71
N PRO A 248 -2.44 15.61 0.59
CA PRO A 248 -1.28 14.72 0.55
C PRO A 248 -0.02 15.52 0.84
N ASP A 249 1.06 14.84 1.22
CA ASP A 249 2.39 15.38 0.96
C ASP A 249 2.64 15.21 -0.54
N ILE A 250 3.00 16.27 -1.26
CA ILE A 250 3.20 16.19 -2.72
C ILE A 250 4.65 15.94 -3.09
N ILE A 251 5.59 16.29 -2.20
CA ILE A 251 7.03 16.11 -2.44
C ILE A 251 7.39 14.66 -2.15
N TYR A 252 8.24 14.09 -2.98
CA TYR A 252 8.81 12.78 -2.76
C TYR A 252 10.32 12.91 -2.72
N VAL A 253 10.91 12.39 -1.66
CA VAL A 253 12.36 12.24 -1.50
C VAL A 253 12.69 10.80 -1.89
N LEU A 254 13.72 10.61 -2.70
CA LEU A 254 14.12 9.29 -3.16
C LEU A 254 14.79 8.54 -2.01
N GLU A 255 14.13 7.50 -1.52
CA GLU A 255 14.52 6.78 -0.30
C GLU A 255 15.59 5.71 -0.54
N ASN A 256 15.55 5.02 -1.69
CA ASN A 256 16.51 3.98 -2.11
C ASN A 256 16.42 3.77 -3.64
N THR A 257 17.20 2.84 -4.19
CA THR A 257 17.19 2.45 -5.62
C THR A 257 16.36 1.19 -5.90
N GLY A 258 15.57 0.71 -4.93
CA GLY A 258 14.76 -0.50 -5.06
C GLY A 258 13.55 -0.36 -6.00
N PHE A 259 12.71 -1.39 -6.02
CA PHE A 259 11.57 -1.53 -6.94
C PHE A 259 10.69 -0.27 -7.02
N ASP A 260 10.11 0.13 -5.88
CA ASP A 260 9.10 1.18 -5.85
C ASP A 260 9.64 2.61 -6.05
N PRO A 261 10.77 2.98 -5.42
CA PRO A 261 11.40 4.29 -5.66
C PRO A 261 11.92 4.49 -7.09
N SER A 262 12.38 3.42 -7.74
CA SER A 262 12.98 3.49 -9.07
C SER A 262 12.00 3.90 -10.17
N TRP A 263 10.80 3.31 -10.21
CA TRP A 263 9.81 3.74 -11.21
C TRP A 263 9.27 5.14 -10.91
N ARG A 264 9.27 5.58 -9.63
CA ARG A 264 8.90 6.96 -9.26
C ARG A 264 9.95 7.96 -9.76
N TYR A 265 11.23 7.60 -9.72
CA TYR A 265 12.31 8.38 -10.32
C TYR A 265 12.11 8.50 -11.83
N PHE A 266 11.88 7.37 -12.54
CA PHE A 266 11.64 7.36 -13.98
C PHE A 266 10.53 8.35 -14.40
N LEU A 267 9.40 8.38 -13.68
CA LEU A 267 8.30 9.29 -13.98
C LEU A 267 8.73 10.77 -14.01
N ASN A 268 9.72 11.16 -13.19
CA ASN A 268 10.20 12.53 -13.09
C ASN A 268 11.24 12.92 -14.16
N VAL A 269 11.84 11.94 -14.86
CA VAL A 269 12.87 12.19 -15.88
C VAL A 269 12.40 11.92 -17.30
N VAL A 270 11.40 11.04 -17.49
CA VAL A 270 10.94 10.62 -18.84
C VAL A 270 10.50 11.79 -19.73
N ASN A 271 9.91 12.84 -19.16
CA ASN A 271 9.47 14.01 -19.93
C ASN A 271 10.62 14.83 -20.51
N GLY A 272 11.84 14.70 -19.96
CA GLY A 272 13.06 15.28 -20.52
C GLY A 272 13.68 14.45 -21.65
N THR A 273 13.06 13.31 -22.01
CA THR A 273 13.51 12.41 -23.08
C THR A 273 12.58 12.47 -24.29
N ASP A 274 12.99 11.81 -25.38
CA ASP A 274 12.12 11.63 -26.56
C ASP A 274 11.04 10.57 -26.38
N LEU A 275 11.03 9.80 -25.28
CA LEU A 275 10.09 8.72 -25.03
C LEU A 275 8.66 9.25 -24.83
N LYS A 276 7.68 8.54 -25.40
CA LYS A 276 6.25 8.87 -25.28
C LYS A 276 5.41 7.69 -24.80
N PHE A 277 4.50 7.96 -23.87
CA PHE A 277 3.54 6.96 -23.39
C PHE A 277 2.56 6.54 -24.50
N GLY A 278 2.41 5.23 -24.71
CA GLY A 278 1.63 4.63 -25.80
C GLY A 278 2.35 4.53 -27.14
N ARG A 279 3.59 5.03 -27.25
CA ARG A 279 4.46 4.80 -28.41
C ARG A 279 5.68 3.97 -28.04
N ASP A 280 6.35 4.38 -26.97
CA ASP A 280 7.59 3.77 -26.49
C ASP A 280 7.40 3.17 -25.09
N ILE A 281 6.57 3.78 -24.25
CA ILE A 281 6.36 3.37 -22.86
C ILE A 281 4.93 2.88 -22.62
N TYR A 282 4.81 1.73 -21.95
CA TYR A 282 3.57 1.08 -21.58
C TYR A 282 3.54 0.83 -20.07
N PHE A 283 2.96 1.77 -19.35
CA PHE A 283 2.99 1.79 -17.88
C PHE A 283 1.62 2.22 -17.33
N THR A 284 1.38 1.97 -16.04
CA THR A 284 0.09 2.28 -15.39
C THR A 284 -0.13 3.78 -15.14
N TYR A 285 0.95 4.57 -15.20
CA TYR A 285 0.94 6.03 -15.19
C TYR A 285 1.18 6.58 -16.60
N GLY A 286 0.82 7.85 -16.80
CA GLY A 286 1.02 8.56 -18.05
C GLY A 286 2.00 9.73 -17.97
N PRO A 287 1.97 10.65 -18.95
CA PRO A 287 2.89 11.80 -19.04
C PRO A 287 2.85 12.76 -17.84
N LEU A 288 1.74 12.79 -17.09
CA LEU A 288 1.59 13.58 -15.86
C LEU A 288 1.77 12.72 -14.60
N GLY A 289 2.34 11.51 -14.72
CA GLY A 289 2.59 10.59 -13.61
C GLY A 289 3.56 11.14 -12.56
N TYR A 290 4.49 12.01 -12.95
CA TYR A 290 5.40 12.70 -12.04
C TYR A 290 4.68 13.54 -10.98
N LEU A 291 3.45 14.02 -11.25
CA LEU A 291 2.66 14.79 -10.28
C LEU A 291 2.34 14.00 -9.01
N PHE A 292 2.36 12.67 -9.06
CA PHE A 292 2.06 11.82 -7.92
C PHE A 292 3.28 11.58 -7.03
N TYR A 293 4.48 11.92 -7.52
CA TYR A 293 5.77 11.70 -6.86
C TYR A 293 6.74 12.84 -7.21
N LEU A 294 6.36 14.09 -6.94
CA LEU A 294 7.17 15.24 -7.36
C LEU A 294 8.55 15.21 -6.72
N MET A 295 9.57 15.06 -7.55
CA MET A 295 10.97 15.11 -7.14
C MET A 295 11.60 16.37 -7.72
N LYS A 296 12.28 17.16 -6.89
CA LYS A 296 13.16 18.22 -7.37
C LYS A 296 14.48 17.60 -7.76
N LEU A 297 14.73 17.47 -9.05
CA LEU A 297 15.97 16.93 -9.61
C LEU A 297 16.75 18.07 -10.31
N PRO A 298 18.07 17.97 -10.45
CA PRO A 298 18.87 19.00 -11.14
C PRO A 298 18.39 19.31 -12.57
N GLY A 299 17.90 18.31 -13.31
CA GLY A 299 17.51 18.42 -14.71
C GLY A 299 16.03 18.72 -15.01
N ASN A 300 15.13 18.70 -14.03
CA ASN A 300 13.66 18.74 -14.26
C ASN A 300 12.96 20.00 -13.71
N THR A 301 13.68 21.13 -13.69
CA THR A 301 13.23 22.35 -12.99
C THR A 301 11.85 22.84 -13.46
N ILE A 302 11.57 22.80 -14.77
CA ILE A 302 10.30 23.29 -15.33
C ILE A 302 9.15 22.36 -14.92
N GLU A 303 9.33 21.05 -15.07
CA GLU A 303 8.38 20.01 -14.70
C GLU A 303 8.05 20.12 -13.21
N TYR A 304 9.07 20.15 -12.34
CA TYR A 304 8.89 20.25 -10.90
C TYR A 304 8.05 21.47 -10.49
N TRP A 305 8.44 22.68 -10.91
CA TRP A 305 7.73 23.90 -10.53
C TRP A 305 6.34 23.99 -11.17
N SER A 306 6.17 23.49 -12.40
CA SER A 306 4.84 23.37 -13.01
C SER A 306 3.94 22.44 -12.19
N GLY A 307 4.50 21.34 -11.66
CA GLY A 307 3.82 20.43 -10.75
C GLY A 307 3.40 21.09 -9.44
N ILE A 308 4.28 21.91 -8.83
CA ILE A 308 3.95 22.72 -7.65
C ILE A 308 2.77 23.65 -7.92
N VAL A 309 2.78 24.35 -9.06
CA VAL A 309 1.67 25.25 -9.45
C VAL A 309 0.37 24.47 -9.65
N ILE A 310 0.42 23.32 -10.32
CA ILE A 310 -0.75 22.46 -10.54
C ILE A 310 -1.34 22.01 -9.20
N TRP A 311 -0.51 21.53 -8.26
CA TRP A 311 -0.97 21.16 -6.93
C TRP A 311 -1.51 22.33 -6.11
N GLY A 312 -0.89 23.51 -6.22
CA GLY A 312 -1.41 24.75 -5.64
C GLY A 312 -2.83 25.05 -6.13
N ILE A 313 -3.09 24.90 -7.43
CA ILE A 313 -4.44 25.05 -8.02
C ILE A 313 -5.40 23.98 -7.49
N ILE A 314 -4.96 22.71 -7.39
CA ILE A 314 -5.79 21.62 -6.83
C ILE A 314 -6.15 21.91 -5.36
N PHE A 315 -5.23 22.44 -4.56
CA PHE A 315 -5.50 22.83 -3.18
C PHE A 315 -6.45 24.02 -3.09
N LEU A 316 -6.32 25.01 -3.98
CA LEU A 316 -7.28 26.10 -4.09
C LEU A 316 -8.69 25.61 -4.49
N PHE A 317 -8.78 24.63 -5.40
CA PHE A 317 -10.05 23.98 -5.72
C PHE A 317 -10.65 23.27 -4.51
N HIS A 318 -9.84 22.55 -3.72
CA HIS A 318 -10.32 21.93 -2.49
C HIS A 318 -10.85 22.98 -1.49
N LEU A 319 -10.07 24.03 -1.18
CA LEU A 319 -10.51 25.13 -0.31
C LEU A 319 -11.81 25.78 -0.78
N TRP A 320 -11.92 26.02 -2.09
CA TRP A 320 -13.12 26.59 -2.67
C TRP A 320 -14.33 25.64 -2.56
N MET A 321 -14.14 24.34 -2.75
CA MET A 321 -15.18 23.33 -2.53
C MET A 321 -15.62 23.27 -1.06
N LEU A 322 -14.70 23.37 -0.11
CA LEU A 322 -15.03 23.44 1.33
C LEU A 322 -15.80 24.73 1.66
N LEU A 323 -15.49 25.85 1.00
CA LEU A 323 -16.28 27.07 1.11
C LEU A 323 -17.70 26.90 0.55
N GLN A 324 -17.87 26.21 -0.59
CA GLN A 324 -19.19 25.88 -1.11
C GLN A 324 -19.95 24.93 -0.17
N LEU A 325 -19.26 23.94 0.40
CA LEU A 325 -19.79 23.02 1.40
C LEU A 325 -20.33 23.79 2.62
N TYR A 326 -19.54 24.73 3.14
CA TYR A 326 -19.95 25.60 4.25
C TYR A 326 -21.16 26.47 3.90
N ARG A 327 -21.19 27.08 2.70
CA ARG A 327 -22.34 27.86 2.23
C ARG A 327 -23.61 27.01 2.08
N LEU A 328 -23.47 25.76 1.62
CA LEU A 328 -24.59 24.82 1.53
C LEU A 328 -25.10 24.40 2.92
N TYR A 329 -24.19 24.25 3.88
CA TYR A 329 -24.53 24.04 5.29
C TYR A 329 -25.31 25.24 5.87
N GLN A 330 -24.83 26.48 5.65
CA GLN A 330 -25.55 27.68 6.09
C GLN A 330 -26.95 27.81 5.49
N LYS A 331 -27.12 27.34 4.24
CA LYS A 331 -28.42 27.26 3.55
C LYS A 331 -29.29 26.08 4.01
N GLY A 332 -28.84 25.28 4.96
CA GLY A 332 -29.56 24.10 5.49
C GLY A 332 -29.63 22.92 4.54
N LYS A 333 -28.94 22.95 3.39
CA LYS A 333 -28.91 21.86 2.41
C LYS A 333 -28.02 20.69 2.83
N ILE A 334 -27.08 20.96 3.72
CA ILE A 334 -26.18 19.97 4.32
C ILE A 334 -26.36 20.09 5.83
N HIS A 335 -26.62 18.95 6.48
CA HIS A 335 -26.81 18.89 7.91
C HIS A 335 -25.47 18.94 8.63
N PHE A 336 -25.42 19.54 9.82
CA PHE A 336 -24.21 19.59 10.64
C PHE A 336 -23.60 18.20 10.87
N TRP A 337 -24.45 17.20 11.18
CA TRP A 337 -24.02 15.81 11.34
C TRP A 337 -23.30 15.25 10.11
N ALA A 338 -23.68 15.68 8.90
CA ALA A 338 -23.01 15.20 7.69
C ALA A 338 -21.54 15.63 7.66
N ILE A 339 -21.26 16.88 8.06
CA ILE A 339 -19.90 17.41 8.20
C ILE A 339 -19.15 16.64 9.29
N THR A 340 -19.74 16.52 10.48
CA THR A 340 -19.11 15.79 11.59
C THR A 340 -18.80 14.35 11.20
N ALA A 341 -19.76 13.63 10.60
CA ALA A 341 -19.58 12.25 10.19
C ALA A 341 -18.55 12.10 9.06
N SER A 342 -18.49 13.04 8.11
CA SER A 342 -17.45 13.10 7.08
C SER A 342 -16.05 13.20 7.71
N VAL A 343 -15.84 14.18 8.59
CA VAL A 343 -14.54 14.38 9.25
C VAL A 343 -14.18 13.20 10.14
N CYS A 344 -15.12 12.72 10.96
CA CYS A 344 -14.86 11.58 11.83
C CYS A 344 -14.57 10.30 11.05
N CYS A 345 -15.26 10.03 9.94
CA CYS A 345 -15.00 8.86 9.10
C CYS A 345 -13.57 8.87 8.55
N TYR A 346 -13.14 10.02 8.03
CA TYR A 346 -11.79 10.16 7.51
C TYR A 346 -10.73 10.04 8.62
N LEU A 347 -10.91 10.76 9.73
CA LEU A 347 -9.96 10.73 10.85
C LEU A 347 -9.84 9.33 11.44
N ALA A 348 -10.96 8.62 11.59
CA ALA A 348 -10.94 7.30 12.21
C ALA A 348 -10.19 6.27 11.34
N GLY A 349 -10.14 6.48 10.03
CA GLY A 349 -9.29 5.72 9.11
C GLY A 349 -8.07 6.50 8.62
N TYR A 350 -7.50 7.43 9.39
CA TYR A 350 -6.42 8.27 8.88
C TYR A 350 -5.15 7.46 8.53
N TYR A 351 -4.80 7.51 7.24
CA TYR A 351 -3.51 7.15 6.67
C TYR A 351 -3.04 8.32 5.81
N ALA A 352 -1.73 8.54 5.73
CA ALA A 352 -1.15 9.60 4.90
C ALA A 352 -1.75 9.52 3.48
N PRO A 353 -2.49 10.56 3.04
CA PRO A 353 -3.25 10.44 1.80
C PRO A 353 -2.33 10.29 0.60
N THR A 354 -2.58 9.28 -0.22
CA THR A 354 -1.89 9.17 -1.52
C THR A 354 -2.52 10.16 -2.50
N ARG A 355 -1.68 10.71 -3.37
CA ARG A 355 -2.03 11.81 -4.28
C ARG A 355 -3.18 11.44 -5.23
N ASP A 356 -3.18 10.22 -5.74
CA ASP A 356 -4.18 9.66 -6.66
C ASP A 356 -5.56 9.50 -6.02
N ASN A 357 -5.61 8.88 -4.86
CA ASN A 357 -6.86 8.70 -4.13
C ASN A 357 -7.44 10.03 -3.63
N TYR A 358 -6.58 11.01 -3.38
CA TYR A 358 -7.00 12.38 -3.11
C TYR A 358 -7.70 13.05 -4.31
N LEU A 359 -7.20 12.89 -5.55
CA LEU A 359 -7.91 13.41 -6.73
C LEU A 359 -9.30 12.75 -6.90
N LEU A 360 -9.40 11.45 -6.65
CA LEU A 360 -10.68 10.73 -6.68
C LEU A 360 -11.64 11.20 -5.58
N TYR A 361 -11.14 11.46 -4.37
CA TYR A 361 -11.92 12.08 -3.30
C TYR A 361 -12.48 13.45 -3.72
N LEU A 362 -11.63 14.32 -4.30
CA LEU A 362 -12.03 15.65 -4.78
C LEU A 362 -13.09 15.55 -5.89
N MET A 363 -12.98 14.54 -6.78
CA MET A 363 -13.98 14.25 -7.80
C MET A 363 -15.35 13.96 -7.19
N ILE A 364 -15.40 13.04 -6.22
CA ILE A 364 -16.64 12.65 -5.56
C ILE A 364 -17.22 13.85 -4.81
N LEU A 365 -16.39 14.59 -4.05
CA LEU A 365 -16.80 15.79 -3.34
C LEU A 365 -17.41 16.82 -4.29
N ALA A 366 -16.76 17.08 -5.43
CA ALA A 366 -17.26 18.00 -6.44
C ALA A 366 -18.67 17.59 -6.91
N VAL A 367 -18.84 16.35 -7.38
CA VAL A 367 -20.15 15.85 -7.85
C VAL A 367 -21.22 15.92 -6.75
N VAL A 368 -20.87 15.60 -5.49
CA VAL A 368 -21.76 15.74 -4.34
C VAL A 368 -22.21 17.19 -4.14
N LEU A 369 -21.29 18.16 -4.21
CA LEU A 369 -21.61 19.59 -4.10
C LEU A 369 -22.53 20.06 -5.25
N TRP A 370 -22.28 19.61 -6.47
CA TRP A 370 -23.16 19.90 -7.61
C TRP A 370 -24.55 19.29 -7.44
N ALA A 371 -24.64 18.08 -6.87
CA ALA A 371 -25.90 17.40 -6.58
C ALA A 371 -26.70 18.13 -5.49
N LYS A 372 -26.03 18.81 -4.55
CA LYS A 372 -26.63 19.69 -3.54
C LYS A 372 -26.90 21.12 -4.07
N GLY A 373 -26.40 21.45 -5.26
CA GLY A 373 -26.79 22.64 -6.02
C GLY A 373 -25.70 23.70 -6.18
N ALA A 374 -24.43 23.41 -5.86
CA ALA A 374 -23.31 24.28 -6.21
C ALA A 374 -22.93 24.07 -7.70
N LYS A 375 -23.67 24.72 -8.62
CA LYS A 375 -23.51 24.48 -10.07
C LYS A 375 -22.24 25.08 -10.67
N ASN A 376 -21.63 26.05 -10.01
CA ASN A 376 -20.35 26.66 -10.39
C ASN A 376 -19.18 25.67 -10.37
N ILE A 377 -19.31 24.53 -9.68
CA ILE A 377 -18.21 23.55 -9.53
C ILE A 377 -17.95 22.70 -10.79
N VAL A 378 -18.80 22.78 -11.81
CA VAL A 378 -18.84 21.87 -12.98
C VAL A 378 -17.50 21.70 -13.71
N LEU A 379 -16.62 22.70 -13.68
CA LEU A 379 -15.31 22.64 -14.32
C LEU A 379 -14.35 21.68 -13.59
N ILE A 380 -14.41 21.60 -12.26
CA ILE A 380 -13.45 20.84 -11.44
C ILE A 380 -13.44 19.35 -11.81
N PRO A 381 -14.58 18.64 -11.88
CA PRO A 381 -14.59 17.24 -12.32
C PRO A 381 -13.95 17.01 -13.69
N ASN A 382 -14.15 17.90 -14.65
CA ASN A 382 -13.56 17.73 -15.99
C ASN A 382 -12.02 17.85 -15.96
N LEU A 383 -11.49 18.82 -15.21
CA LEU A 383 -10.05 19.00 -15.04
C LEU A 383 -9.41 17.82 -14.28
N LEU A 384 -10.06 17.35 -13.20
CA LEU A 384 -9.59 16.20 -12.44
C LEU A 384 -9.59 14.92 -13.29
N LEU A 385 -10.61 14.69 -14.13
CA LEU A 385 -10.62 13.54 -15.06
C LEU A 385 -9.45 13.62 -16.04
N LEU A 386 -9.17 14.79 -16.61
CA LEU A 386 -8.05 15.00 -17.51
C LEU A 386 -6.71 14.70 -16.83
N LEU A 387 -6.51 15.24 -15.61
CA LEU A 387 -5.31 14.99 -14.80
C LEU A 387 -5.13 13.51 -14.47
N MET A 388 -6.20 12.81 -14.08
CA MET A 388 -6.12 11.38 -13.79
C MET A 388 -5.87 10.55 -15.06
N PHE A 389 -6.40 10.95 -16.22
CA PHE A 389 -6.20 10.23 -17.49
C PHE A 389 -4.74 10.23 -17.93
N PHE A 390 -4.03 11.35 -17.79
CA PHE A 390 -2.60 11.46 -18.08
C PHE A 390 -1.71 11.16 -16.87
N GLY A 391 -2.30 11.05 -15.68
CA GLY A 391 -1.61 10.84 -14.43
C GLY A 391 -1.55 9.37 -14.05
N LYS A 392 -2.66 8.86 -13.51
CA LYS A 392 -2.85 7.47 -13.11
C LYS A 392 -4.18 6.95 -13.64
N PHE A 393 -4.11 6.10 -14.66
CA PHE A 393 -5.28 5.73 -15.46
C PHE A 393 -6.32 4.91 -14.67
N SER A 394 -5.90 4.09 -13.71
CA SER A 394 -6.81 3.33 -12.83
C SER A 394 -7.67 4.23 -11.94
N THR A 395 -7.14 5.38 -11.53
CA THR A 395 -7.92 6.40 -10.80
C THR A 395 -8.92 7.09 -11.74
N PHE A 396 -8.52 7.34 -12.99
CA PHE A 396 -9.41 7.87 -14.03
C PHE A 396 -10.60 6.94 -14.30
N THR A 397 -10.39 5.64 -14.49
CA THR A 397 -11.48 4.69 -14.78
C THR A 397 -12.49 4.64 -13.64
N SER A 398 -12.02 4.66 -12.39
CA SER A 398 -12.88 4.76 -11.20
C SER A 398 -13.70 6.06 -11.16
N GLY A 399 -13.06 7.22 -11.37
CA GLY A 399 -13.73 8.52 -11.39
C GLY A 399 -14.72 8.66 -12.54
N PHE A 400 -14.37 8.15 -13.72
CA PHE A 400 -15.22 8.17 -14.91
C PHE A 400 -16.45 7.28 -14.75
N ALA A 401 -16.28 6.05 -14.23
CA ALA A 401 -17.38 5.15 -13.91
C ALA A 401 -18.36 5.78 -12.90
N PHE A 402 -17.83 6.44 -11.86
CA PHE A 402 -18.63 7.20 -10.91
C PHE A 402 -19.43 8.32 -11.59
N CYS A 403 -18.80 9.15 -12.44
CA CYS A 403 -19.48 10.23 -13.15
C CYS A 403 -20.59 9.72 -14.09
N ILE A 404 -20.35 8.64 -14.83
CA ILE A 404 -21.36 8.02 -15.71
C ILE A 404 -22.54 7.52 -14.89
N LEU A 405 -22.30 6.71 -13.85
CA LEU A 405 -23.38 6.19 -13.00
C LEU A 405 -24.15 7.33 -12.34
N PHE A 406 -23.45 8.36 -11.86
CA PHE A 406 -24.10 9.53 -11.30
C PHE A 406 -25.00 10.21 -12.33
N CYS A 407 -24.51 10.41 -13.56
CA CYS A 407 -25.30 11.00 -14.65
C CYS A 407 -26.56 10.17 -14.95
N ILE A 408 -26.41 8.84 -15.07
CA ILE A 408 -27.53 7.91 -15.28
C ILE A 408 -28.56 8.05 -14.15
N PHE A 409 -28.15 7.96 -12.89
CA PHE A 409 -29.07 8.04 -11.76
C PHE A 409 -29.67 9.44 -11.57
N ASP A 410 -28.93 10.52 -11.84
CA ASP A 410 -29.46 11.89 -11.77
C ASP A 410 -30.50 12.14 -12.88
N VAL A 411 -30.30 11.56 -14.07
CA VAL A 411 -31.32 11.56 -15.14
C VAL A 411 -32.51 10.70 -14.74
N LEU A 412 -32.31 9.48 -14.24
CA LEU A 412 -33.41 8.60 -13.86
C LEU A 412 -34.26 9.19 -12.72
N PHE A 413 -33.62 9.70 -11.67
CA PHE A 413 -34.31 10.16 -10.47
C PHE A 413 -34.77 11.62 -10.52
N ARG A 414 -34.03 12.49 -11.22
CA ARG A 414 -34.31 13.94 -11.27
C ARG A 414 -34.61 14.48 -12.66
N LYS A 415 -34.47 13.68 -13.72
CA LYS A 415 -34.62 14.11 -15.13
C LYS A 415 -33.64 15.24 -15.51
N ASN A 416 -32.49 15.28 -14.85
CA ASN A 416 -31.52 16.35 -15.01
C ASN A 416 -30.38 15.93 -15.97
N TRP A 417 -30.61 16.07 -17.27
CA TRP A 417 -29.62 15.74 -18.31
C TRP A 417 -28.34 16.59 -18.25
N LYS A 418 -28.38 17.74 -17.58
CA LYS A 418 -27.21 18.62 -17.43
C LYS A 418 -26.09 18.01 -16.59
N SER A 419 -26.31 16.87 -15.92
CA SER A 419 -25.25 16.09 -15.26
C SER A 419 -24.17 15.62 -16.23
N ILE A 420 -24.48 15.48 -17.53
CA ILE A 420 -23.51 15.09 -18.56
C ILE A 420 -22.32 16.07 -18.65
N TRP A 421 -22.54 17.35 -18.33
CA TRP A 421 -21.50 18.38 -18.33
C TRP A 421 -20.43 18.18 -17.24
N LEU A 422 -20.64 17.28 -16.28
CA LEU A 422 -19.64 16.96 -15.25
C LEU A 422 -18.46 16.15 -15.80
N PHE A 423 -18.57 15.55 -16.99
CA PHE A 423 -17.48 14.75 -17.55
C PHE A 423 -17.30 14.89 -19.06
N LEU A 424 -18.35 15.23 -19.81
CA LEU A 424 -18.30 15.25 -21.28
C LEU A 424 -17.21 16.19 -21.84
N PRO A 425 -17.06 17.45 -21.36
CA PRO A 425 -15.95 18.30 -21.79
C PRO A 425 -14.56 17.67 -21.58
N GLY A 426 -14.32 17.04 -20.42
CA GLY A 426 -13.06 16.37 -20.11
C GLY A 426 -12.78 15.21 -21.07
N ILE A 427 -13.79 14.39 -21.36
CA ILE A 427 -13.67 13.26 -22.30
C ILE A 427 -13.35 13.73 -23.72
N ILE A 428 -13.96 14.82 -24.18
CA ILE A 428 -13.67 15.39 -25.51
C ILE A 428 -12.24 15.96 -25.56
N LEU A 429 -11.78 16.58 -24.46
CA LEU A 429 -10.44 17.17 -24.39
C LEU A 429 -9.32 16.13 -24.29
N MET A 430 -9.56 14.94 -23.74
CA MET A 430 -8.52 13.91 -23.58
C MET A 430 -7.83 13.53 -24.90
N PRO A 431 -8.54 13.12 -25.98
CA PRO A 431 -7.91 12.88 -27.28
C PRO A 431 -7.17 14.11 -27.83
N VAL A 432 -7.73 15.30 -27.67
CA VAL A 432 -7.11 16.55 -28.16
C VAL A 432 -5.79 16.80 -27.45
N CYS A 433 -5.76 16.72 -26.12
CA CYS A 433 -4.55 16.88 -25.32
C CYS A 433 -3.51 15.79 -25.64
N TYR A 434 -3.95 14.55 -25.86
CA TYR A 434 -3.02 13.48 -26.24
C TYR A 434 -2.41 13.77 -27.62
N LEU A 435 -3.20 14.21 -28.61
CA LEU A 435 -2.69 14.53 -29.94
C LEU A 435 -1.73 15.74 -29.94
N VAL A 436 -1.84 16.63 -28.96
CA VAL A 436 -0.83 17.69 -28.73
C VAL A 436 0.44 17.10 -28.14
N TYR A 437 0.34 16.14 -27.21
CA TYR A 437 1.48 15.46 -26.60
C TYR A 437 2.22 14.51 -27.56
N CYS A 438 1.47 13.72 -28.34
CA CYS A 438 1.95 12.78 -29.34
C CYS A 438 0.98 12.80 -30.53
N PRO A 439 1.33 13.48 -31.65
CA PRO A 439 0.46 13.67 -32.83
C PRO A 439 0.16 12.40 -33.66
N SER A 440 -0.33 11.34 -33.02
CA SER A 440 -0.64 10.05 -33.64
C SER A 440 -1.89 9.42 -33.02
N ILE A 441 -2.91 9.20 -33.84
CA ILE A 441 -4.14 8.50 -33.45
C ILE A 441 -3.84 7.03 -33.08
N LYS A 442 -2.89 6.40 -33.78
CA LYS A 442 -2.44 5.04 -33.46
C LYS A 442 -1.89 5.00 -32.04
N ASN A 443 -1.01 5.93 -31.68
CA ASN A 443 -0.38 5.94 -30.35
C ASN A 443 -1.40 6.29 -29.25
N LEU A 444 -2.41 7.12 -29.54
CA LEU A 444 -3.52 7.33 -28.61
C LEU A 444 -4.28 6.03 -28.32
N PHE A 445 -4.55 5.25 -29.37
CA PHE A 445 -5.18 3.95 -29.21
C PHE A 445 -4.29 3.01 -28.40
N GLU A 446 -2.99 2.93 -28.71
CA GLU A 446 -2.02 2.10 -27.98
C GLU A 446 -1.84 2.54 -26.52
N TYR A 447 -1.91 3.84 -26.22
CA TYR A 447 -1.88 4.35 -24.85
C TYR A 447 -3.07 3.80 -24.03
N VAL A 448 -4.28 3.93 -24.57
CA VAL A 448 -5.49 3.45 -23.87
C VAL A 448 -5.56 1.92 -23.84
N ALA A 449 -5.33 1.27 -24.98
CA ALA A 449 -5.41 -0.18 -25.12
C ALA A 449 -4.33 -0.89 -24.30
N GLY A 450 -3.10 -0.38 -24.32
CA GLY A 450 -1.98 -0.92 -23.55
C GLY A 450 -2.27 -0.92 -22.06
N ILE A 451 -2.75 0.20 -21.51
CA ILE A 451 -3.09 0.28 -20.09
C ILE A 451 -4.25 -0.66 -19.71
N LEU A 452 -5.26 -0.82 -20.59
CA LEU A 452 -6.35 -1.77 -20.34
C LEU A 452 -5.87 -3.23 -20.34
N LYS A 453 -4.94 -3.60 -21.23
CA LYS A 453 -4.31 -4.93 -21.26
C LYS A 453 -3.51 -5.18 -19.97
N ILE A 454 -2.64 -4.24 -19.58
CA ILE A 454 -1.87 -4.27 -18.34
C ILE A 454 -2.82 -4.46 -17.14
N SER A 455 -3.85 -3.62 -17.01
CA SER A 455 -4.80 -3.71 -15.90
C SER A 455 -5.57 -5.05 -15.84
N SER A 456 -5.78 -5.72 -16.97
CA SER A 456 -6.41 -7.05 -17.03
C SER A 456 -5.47 -8.16 -16.57
N GLY A 457 -4.18 -8.08 -16.94
CA GLY A 457 -3.14 -9.01 -16.50
C GLY A 457 -2.82 -8.86 -15.01
N TRP A 458 -2.81 -7.63 -14.49
CA TRP A 458 -2.61 -7.35 -13.07
C TRP A 458 -3.58 -8.15 -12.18
N MET A 459 -4.83 -8.30 -12.64
CA MET A 459 -5.85 -9.04 -11.89
C MET A 459 -5.62 -10.55 -11.84
N LEU A 460 -4.72 -11.10 -12.66
CA LEU A 460 -4.31 -12.51 -12.65
C LEU A 460 -3.02 -12.70 -11.86
N THR A 461 -2.04 -11.80 -12.04
CA THR A 461 -0.67 -12.01 -11.56
C THR A 461 -0.34 -11.31 -10.24
N MET A 462 -1.15 -10.36 -9.78
CA MET A 462 -0.83 -9.61 -8.54
C MET A 462 -1.76 -9.96 -7.37
N GLN A 463 -2.47 -11.10 -7.47
CA GLN A 463 -3.29 -11.61 -6.36
C GLN A 463 -2.42 -12.39 -5.38
N PHE A 464 -2.70 -12.32 -4.08
CA PHE A 464 -1.88 -13.00 -3.08
C PHE A 464 -2.76 -13.56 -1.96
N ASP A 465 -2.72 -14.89 -1.75
CA ASP A 465 -3.69 -15.56 -0.89
C ASP A 465 -3.51 -15.22 0.59
N SER A 466 -2.28 -14.99 1.05
CA SER A 466 -1.97 -14.71 2.46
C SER A 466 -2.46 -13.33 2.92
N VAL A 467 -2.77 -12.44 1.96
CA VAL A 467 -3.20 -11.07 2.21
C VAL A 467 -4.67 -11.01 2.68
N LEU A 468 -5.44 -12.08 2.48
CA LEU A 468 -6.87 -12.14 2.80
C LEU A 468 -7.13 -12.83 4.13
N GLN A 469 -6.95 -12.07 5.21
CA GLN A 469 -7.20 -12.57 6.56
C GLN A 469 -8.71 -12.75 6.82
N PRO A 470 -9.17 -13.89 7.39
CA PRO A 470 -10.59 -14.13 7.65
C PRO A 470 -11.27 -13.05 8.50
N SER A 471 -10.53 -12.41 9.40
CA SER A 471 -11.00 -11.25 10.17
C SER A 471 -11.32 -10.06 9.29
N GLU A 472 -10.42 -9.70 8.37
CA GLU A 472 -10.55 -8.57 7.44
C GLU A 472 -11.69 -8.78 6.45
N VAL A 473 -11.88 -10.01 5.98
CA VAL A 473 -13.02 -10.36 5.11
C VAL A 473 -14.34 -10.17 5.84
N ARG A 474 -14.50 -10.67 7.08
CA ARG A 474 -15.73 -10.47 7.89
C ARG A 474 -16.05 -8.98 8.04
N TRP A 475 -15.01 -8.19 8.22
CA TRP A 475 -15.11 -6.77 8.44
C TRP A 475 -15.46 -5.97 7.18
N LEU A 476 -14.86 -6.32 6.04
CA LEU A 476 -15.26 -5.82 4.74
C LEU A 476 -16.74 -6.11 4.47
N ILE A 477 -17.22 -7.33 4.78
CA ILE A 477 -18.63 -7.69 4.65
C ILE A 477 -19.51 -6.77 5.51
N ILE A 478 -19.10 -6.48 6.75
CA ILE A 478 -19.81 -5.54 7.64
C ILE A 478 -19.83 -4.14 7.04
N LEU A 479 -18.72 -3.64 6.48
CA LEU A 479 -18.68 -2.34 5.80
C LEU A 479 -19.61 -2.28 4.59
N ILE A 480 -19.60 -3.31 3.75
CA ILE A 480 -20.49 -3.41 2.59
C ILE A 480 -21.95 -3.42 3.05
N ALA A 481 -22.30 -4.22 4.06
CA ALA A 481 -23.65 -4.26 4.63
C ALA A 481 -24.08 -2.89 5.17
N CYS A 482 -23.20 -2.22 5.90
CA CYS A 482 -23.38 -0.87 6.42
C CYS A 482 -23.63 0.15 5.30
N TYR A 483 -22.84 0.08 4.23
CA TYR A 483 -22.97 0.93 3.06
C TYR A 483 -24.29 0.71 2.31
N VAL A 484 -24.68 -0.56 2.13
CA VAL A 484 -25.98 -0.93 1.53
C VAL A 484 -27.14 -0.44 2.38
N LEU A 485 -27.07 -0.55 3.71
CA LEU A 485 -28.09 -0.01 4.62
C LEU A 485 -28.25 1.51 4.48
N LEU A 486 -27.15 2.25 4.26
CA LEU A 486 -27.20 3.69 4.01
C LEU A 486 -27.82 4.02 2.65
N ILE A 487 -27.53 3.23 1.61
CA ILE A 487 -28.19 3.38 0.30
C ILE A 487 -29.69 3.16 0.44
N ILE A 488 -30.11 2.08 1.09
CA ILE A 488 -31.54 1.76 1.34
C ILE A 488 -32.20 2.87 2.15
N GLY A 489 -31.55 3.33 3.24
CA GLY A 489 -32.05 4.41 4.07
C GLY A 489 -32.19 5.73 3.31
N ASN A 490 -31.24 6.07 2.45
CA ASN A 490 -31.30 7.29 1.65
C ASN A 490 -32.34 7.18 0.52
N LEU A 491 -32.49 6.02 -0.13
CA LEU A 491 -33.56 5.75 -1.10
C LEU A 491 -34.95 5.88 -0.46
N TRP A 492 -35.14 5.28 0.72
CA TRP A 492 -36.38 5.34 1.47
C TRP A 492 -36.70 6.77 1.94
N SER A 493 -35.68 7.53 2.35
CA SER A 493 -35.87 8.91 2.79
C SER A 493 -36.11 9.87 1.63
N ASN A 494 -35.25 9.87 0.61
CA ASN A 494 -35.34 10.73 -0.55
C ASN A 494 -34.58 10.12 -1.74
N TYR A 495 -35.23 9.28 -2.55
CA TYR A 495 -34.61 8.63 -3.72
C TYR A 495 -33.96 9.61 -4.70
N LYS A 496 -34.49 10.83 -4.84
CA LYS A 496 -33.88 11.88 -5.68
C LYS A 496 -32.50 12.27 -5.16
N SER A 497 -32.23 12.16 -3.86
CA SER A 497 -30.92 12.45 -3.28
C SER A 497 -29.92 11.29 -3.38
N SER A 498 -30.33 10.10 -3.83
CA SER A 498 -29.50 8.89 -3.77
C SER A 498 -28.56 8.67 -4.94
N ALA A 499 -28.59 9.50 -5.99
CA ALA A 499 -27.77 9.30 -7.18
C ALA A 499 -26.26 9.20 -6.86
N ALA A 500 -25.73 10.09 -6.02
CA ALA A 500 -24.29 10.12 -5.70
C ALA A 500 -23.85 8.94 -4.81
N ILE A 501 -24.64 8.55 -3.80
CA ILE A 501 -24.29 7.40 -2.96
C ILE A 501 -24.37 6.09 -3.74
N ILE A 502 -25.32 5.93 -4.66
CA ILE A 502 -25.38 4.74 -5.51
C ILE A 502 -24.23 4.74 -6.53
N ALA A 503 -23.96 5.87 -7.17
CA ALA A 503 -22.86 5.99 -8.13
C ALA A 503 -21.49 5.69 -7.49
N SER A 504 -21.32 6.05 -6.22
CA SER A 504 -20.09 5.77 -5.46
C SER A 504 -19.81 4.27 -5.31
N CYS A 505 -20.80 3.38 -5.52
CA CYS A 505 -20.56 1.93 -5.60
C CYS A 505 -19.51 1.56 -6.66
N ALA A 506 -19.41 2.29 -7.77
CA ALA A 506 -18.36 2.06 -8.76
C ALA A 506 -16.98 2.25 -8.14
N SER A 507 -16.70 3.43 -7.56
CA SER A 507 -15.40 3.69 -6.96
C SER A 507 -15.09 2.75 -5.79
N MET A 508 -16.08 2.42 -4.96
CA MET A 508 -15.90 1.44 -3.88
C MET A 508 -15.58 0.03 -4.41
N PHE A 509 -16.14 -0.36 -5.56
CA PHE A 509 -15.82 -1.64 -6.20
C PHE A 509 -14.39 -1.65 -6.74
N PHE A 510 -13.92 -0.58 -7.40
CA PHE A 510 -12.52 -0.46 -7.82
C PHE A 510 -11.55 -0.54 -6.65
N LEU A 511 -11.86 0.14 -5.54
CA LEU A 511 -11.06 0.05 -4.31
C LEU A 511 -11.02 -1.37 -3.76
N TYR A 512 -12.16 -2.06 -3.73
CA TYR A 512 -12.22 -3.45 -3.32
C TYR A 512 -11.35 -4.35 -4.22
N LYS A 513 -11.42 -4.19 -5.55
CA LYS A 513 -10.59 -4.95 -6.49
C LYS A 513 -9.09 -4.68 -6.31
N TYR A 514 -8.72 -3.44 -6.03
CA TYR A 514 -7.35 -3.08 -5.68
C TYR A 514 -6.93 -3.76 -4.37
N ALA A 515 -7.82 -3.80 -3.37
CA ALA A 515 -7.56 -4.36 -2.06
C ALA A 515 -7.48 -5.90 -2.02
N THR A 516 -7.99 -6.61 -3.02
CA THR A 516 -7.85 -8.07 -3.12
C THR A 516 -6.52 -8.50 -3.75
N THR A 517 -5.71 -7.55 -4.20
CA THR A 517 -4.34 -7.79 -4.71
C THR A 517 -3.33 -7.80 -3.55
N ARG A 518 -2.03 -7.93 -3.86
CA ARG A 518 -0.93 -7.86 -2.90
C ARG A 518 -0.95 -6.64 -1.94
N HIS A 519 -1.65 -5.56 -2.30
CA HIS A 519 -1.83 -4.39 -1.44
C HIS A 519 -2.72 -4.65 -0.20
N GLY A 520 -3.70 -5.54 -0.33
CA GLY A 520 -4.50 -6.05 0.77
C GLY A 520 -5.69 -5.25 1.27
N LEU A 521 -6.55 -5.96 2.00
CA LEU A 521 -7.85 -5.44 2.47
C LEU A 521 -7.71 -4.26 3.42
N LYS A 522 -6.62 -4.21 4.19
CA LYS A 522 -6.30 -3.06 5.06
C LYS A 522 -6.22 -1.76 4.26
N VAL A 523 -5.42 -1.73 3.20
CA VAL A 523 -5.29 -0.56 2.31
C VAL A 523 -6.63 -0.23 1.65
N GLY A 524 -7.41 -1.25 1.27
CA GLY A 524 -8.77 -1.07 0.77
C GLY A 524 -9.72 -0.38 1.75
N ILE A 525 -9.68 -0.78 3.03
CA ILE A 525 -10.53 -0.22 4.10
C ILE A 525 -10.17 1.26 4.34
N TRP A 526 -8.88 1.59 4.37
CA TRP A 526 -8.42 2.98 4.44
C TRP A 526 -9.00 3.83 3.29
N LEU A 527 -8.81 3.36 2.06
CA LEU A 527 -9.30 4.06 0.87
C LEU A 527 -10.81 4.19 0.86
N PHE A 528 -11.51 3.16 1.34
CA PHE A 528 -12.94 3.18 1.52
C PHE A 528 -13.35 4.31 2.46
N ALA A 529 -12.71 4.45 3.63
CA ALA A 529 -12.99 5.51 4.59
C ALA A 529 -12.80 6.91 3.97
N MET A 530 -11.72 7.10 3.21
CA MET A 530 -11.43 8.35 2.53
C MET A 530 -12.52 8.73 1.52
N LEU A 531 -12.86 7.85 0.58
CA LEU A 531 -13.91 8.15 -0.41
C LEU A 531 -15.29 8.29 0.25
N PHE A 532 -15.57 7.44 1.24
CA PHE A 532 -16.86 7.41 1.93
C PHE A 532 -17.11 8.70 2.72
N SER A 533 -16.05 9.37 3.19
CA SER A 533 -16.14 10.69 3.81
C SER A 533 -16.71 11.77 2.88
N ALA A 534 -16.52 11.69 1.56
CA ALA A 534 -17.21 12.57 0.60
C ALA A 534 -18.64 12.09 0.35
N THR A 535 -18.83 10.79 0.16
CA THR A 535 -20.13 10.18 -0.19
C THR A 535 -21.19 10.43 0.89
N ILE A 536 -20.82 10.42 2.17
CA ILE A 536 -21.75 10.63 3.31
C ILE A 536 -22.42 12.01 3.30
N LEU A 537 -21.76 13.01 2.69
CA LEU A 537 -22.30 14.36 2.51
C LEU A 537 -23.47 14.40 1.52
N SER A 538 -23.61 13.39 0.66
CA SER A 538 -24.71 13.29 -0.31
C SER A 538 -26.06 12.95 0.32
N ILE A 539 -26.05 12.25 1.46
CA ILE A 539 -27.24 11.77 2.16
C ILE A 539 -28.09 12.97 2.63
N ASP A 540 -29.41 12.84 2.55
CA ASP A 540 -30.34 13.86 3.07
C ASP A 540 -30.69 13.59 4.54
N TRP A 541 -29.70 13.83 5.41
CA TRP A 541 -29.80 13.58 6.85
C TRP A 541 -31.00 14.28 7.51
N ASN A 542 -31.40 15.45 7.02
CA ASN A 542 -32.57 16.17 7.53
C ASN A 542 -33.84 15.35 7.33
N VAL A 543 -34.11 14.93 6.09
CA VAL A 543 -35.31 14.15 5.74
C VAL A 543 -35.26 12.76 6.36
N LEU A 544 -34.08 12.14 6.37
CA LEU A 544 -33.87 10.84 6.98
C LEU A 544 -34.22 10.86 8.48
N PHE A 545 -33.66 11.79 9.25
CA PHE A 545 -33.96 11.91 10.68
C PHE A 545 -35.41 12.31 10.95
N GLN A 546 -36.01 13.18 10.13
CA GLN A 546 -37.43 13.53 10.26
C GLN A 546 -38.34 12.31 10.08
N LYS A 547 -38.13 11.50 9.03
CA LYS A 547 -38.92 10.30 8.76
C LYS A 547 -38.76 9.25 9.86
N ILE A 548 -37.55 9.08 10.39
CA ILE A 548 -37.27 8.20 11.54
C ILE A 548 -38.05 8.70 12.78
N GLY A 549 -37.95 10.00 13.11
CA GLY A 549 -38.61 10.60 14.27
C GLY A 549 -40.14 10.58 14.22
N GLN A 550 -40.74 10.84 13.05
CA GLN A 550 -42.20 10.79 12.86
C GLN A 550 -42.75 9.38 13.11
N ARG A 551 -42.08 8.33 12.61
CA ARG A 551 -42.50 6.95 12.83
C ARG A 551 -42.24 6.46 14.26
N ALA A 552 -41.16 6.90 14.90
CA ALA A 552 -40.89 6.60 16.31
C ALA A 552 -41.96 7.18 17.25
N LYS A 553 -42.57 8.33 16.90
CA LYS A 553 -43.72 8.90 17.62
C LYS A 553 -45.03 8.14 17.35
N ALA A 554 -45.21 7.61 16.14
CA ALA A 554 -46.41 6.83 15.76
C ALA A 554 -46.43 5.42 16.38
N VAL A 555 -45.28 4.78 16.59
CA VAL A 555 -45.16 3.44 17.17
C VAL A 555 -44.49 3.54 18.54
N ARG A 556 -45.25 3.94 19.58
CA ARG A 556 -44.77 4.11 20.97
C ARG A 556 -44.00 2.89 21.51
N LYS A 557 -44.26 1.68 20.99
CA LYS A 557 -43.68 0.41 21.44
C LYS A 557 -42.30 0.06 20.82
N ASN A 558 -41.90 0.71 19.71
CA ASN A 558 -40.68 0.36 18.95
C ASN A 558 -39.64 1.50 18.85
N GLN A 559 -39.63 2.46 19.79
CA GLN A 559 -38.59 3.51 19.83
C GLN A 559 -37.17 2.91 19.83
N ILE A 560 -36.98 1.76 20.47
CA ILE A 560 -35.71 1.02 20.53
C ILE A 560 -35.21 0.64 19.13
N ILE A 561 -36.08 0.16 18.23
CA ILE A 561 -35.67 -0.24 16.86
C ILE A 561 -35.14 0.95 16.06
N TYR A 562 -35.70 2.15 16.27
CA TYR A 562 -35.25 3.37 15.59
C TYR A 562 -33.94 3.92 16.15
N TYR A 563 -33.74 3.81 17.47
CA TYR A 563 -32.42 4.03 18.07
C TYR A 563 -31.42 3.01 17.54
N VAL A 564 -31.80 1.73 17.41
CA VAL A 564 -30.95 0.68 16.81
C VAL A 564 -30.62 0.97 15.33
N CYS A 565 -31.54 1.48 14.52
CA CYS A 565 -31.24 1.89 13.13
C CYS A 565 -30.31 3.12 13.08
N GLY A 566 -30.51 4.11 13.95
CA GLY A 566 -29.60 5.25 14.11
C GLY A 566 -28.21 4.80 14.57
N THR A 567 -28.16 3.91 15.57
CA THR A 567 -26.94 3.25 16.06
C THR A 567 -26.27 2.44 14.95
N ALA A 568 -27.01 1.66 14.15
CA ALA A 568 -26.45 0.89 13.04
C ALA A 568 -25.87 1.80 11.94
N MET A 569 -26.47 2.98 11.68
CA MET A 569 -25.92 3.98 10.76
C MET A 569 -24.70 4.71 11.32
N ILE A 570 -24.59 4.88 12.63
CA ILE A 570 -23.39 5.46 13.29
C ILE A 570 -22.29 4.41 13.38
N MET A 571 -22.65 3.16 13.67
CA MET A 571 -21.77 2.00 13.59
C MET A 571 -21.27 1.83 12.15
N ALA A 572 -22.10 2.04 11.12
CA ALA A 572 -21.64 2.03 9.72
C ALA A 572 -20.51 3.05 9.44
N VAL A 573 -20.59 4.24 10.04
CA VAL A 573 -19.57 5.29 9.92
C VAL A 573 -18.36 4.98 10.80
N GLY A 574 -18.59 4.52 12.03
CA GLY A 574 -17.55 4.14 12.99
C GLY A 574 -16.83 2.85 12.61
N CYS A 575 -17.46 1.94 11.89
CA CYS A 575 -16.90 0.65 11.47
C CYS A 575 -15.59 0.86 10.72
N THR A 576 -15.51 1.84 9.80
CA THR A 576 -14.26 2.14 9.08
C THR A 576 -13.08 2.42 10.03
N GLY A 577 -13.31 3.24 11.06
CA GLY A 577 -12.30 3.54 12.06
C GLY A 577 -12.05 2.44 13.10
N ILE A 578 -13.09 1.66 13.40
CA ILE A 578 -13.01 0.46 14.26
C ILE A 578 -12.10 -0.58 13.61
N LEU A 579 -12.15 -0.70 12.28
CA LEU A 579 -11.31 -1.63 11.52
C LEU A 579 -9.86 -1.22 11.49
N GLU A 580 -9.60 0.07 11.29
CA GLU A 580 -8.24 0.61 11.34
C GLU A 580 -7.65 0.49 12.75
N ALA A 581 -8.43 0.81 13.78
CA ALA A 581 -8.05 0.59 15.17
C ALA A 581 -7.84 -0.90 15.51
N HIS A 582 -8.60 -1.81 14.91
CA HIS A 582 -8.39 -3.26 15.05
C HIS A 582 -7.18 -3.75 14.24
N SER A 583 -6.81 -3.09 13.14
CA SER A 583 -5.66 -3.48 12.31
C SER A 583 -4.32 -2.94 12.84
N LEU A 584 -4.36 -1.92 13.71
CA LEU A 584 -3.23 -1.25 14.38
C LEU A 584 -2.15 -0.66 13.48
N ARG A 585 -2.39 -0.53 12.18
CA ARG A 585 -1.51 0.17 11.24
C ARG A 585 -1.97 1.60 10.90
N SER A 586 -2.92 2.14 11.66
CA SER A 586 -3.33 3.54 11.51
C SER A 586 -2.14 4.47 11.72
N SER A 587 -1.92 5.40 10.78
CA SER A 587 -0.92 6.47 10.94
C SER A 587 -1.31 7.47 12.03
N MET A 588 -2.44 7.29 12.73
CA MET A 588 -2.90 8.19 13.79
C MET A 588 -1.86 8.35 14.91
N GLY A 589 -1.14 7.28 15.24
CA GLY A 589 -0.02 7.30 16.18
C GLY A 589 1.23 8.01 15.65
N TYR A 590 1.28 8.28 14.34
CA TYR A 590 2.33 9.00 13.62
C TYR A 590 1.82 10.31 13.01
N VAL A 591 0.66 10.82 13.44
CA VAL A 591 0.05 12.05 12.86
C VAL A 591 0.99 13.23 13.03
N LYS A 592 1.65 13.33 14.19
CA LYS A 592 2.59 14.41 14.46
C LYS A 592 3.76 14.36 13.48
N GLU A 593 4.34 13.19 13.30
CA GLU A 593 5.47 12.91 12.40
C GLU A 593 5.06 13.17 10.95
N THR A 594 3.89 12.67 10.53
CA THR A 594 3.35 12.87 9.17
C THR A 594 3.09 14.34 8.88
N LEU A 595 2.51 15.09 9.83
CA LEU A 595 2.28 16.52 9.68
C LEU A 595 3.58 17.32 9.73
N ALA A 596 4.54 16.91 10.56
CA ALA A 596 5.86 17.53 10.63
C ALA A 596 6.65 17.33 9.34
N ALA A 597 6.68 16.12 8.78
CA ALA A 597 7.31 15.82 7.50
C ALA A 597 6.69 16.63 6.36
N LYS A 598 5.34 16.64 6.27
CA LYS A 598 4.61 17.45 5.29
C LYS A 598 4.92 18.94 5.44
N MET A 599 4.95 19.45 6.67
CA MET A 599 5.29 20.85 6.94
C MET A 599 6.73 21.16 6.51
N TYR A 600 7.67 20.28 6.84
CA TYR A 600 9.07 20.39 6.46
C TYR A 600 9.21 20.47 4.93
N HIS A 601 8.64 19.53 4.18
CA HIS A 601 8.73 19.55 2.72
C HIS A 601 8.09 20.81 2.11
N TYR A 602 6.99 21.31 2.66
CA TYR A 602 6.32 22.52 2.15
C TYR A 602 7.06 23.82 2.44
N THR A 603 7.89 23.86 3.48
CA THR A 603 8.77 25.00 3.73
C THR A 603 10.10 24.89 2.99
N HIS A 604 10.45 23.70 2.50
CA HIS A 604 11.73 23.39 1.85
C HIS A 604 11.56 22.90 0.40
N LEU A 605 10.60 23.48 -0.35
CA LEU A 605 10.39 23.18 -1.78
C LEU A 605 11.64 23.42 -2.66
N GLY A 606 12.65 24.10 -2.12
CA GLY A 606 13.93 24.33 -2.76
C GLY A 606 14.95 23.20 -2.60
N GLU A 607 14.72 22.21 -1.75
CA GLU A 607 15.68 21.14 -1.47
C GLU A 607 15.68 20.06 -2.56
N ASN A 608 16.85 19.46 -2.79
CA ASN A 608 16.99 18.35 -3.72
C ASN A 608 16.27 17.12 -3.16
N SER A 609 15.53 16.42 -4.01
CA SER A 609 14.86 15.17 -3.63
C SER A 609 15.80 13.97 -3.60
N ILE A 610 17.08 14.14 -3.91
CA ILE A 610 18.13 13.12 -3.82
C ILE A 610 18.96 13.39 -2.56
N PRO A 611 18.84 12.58 -1.50
CA PRO A 611 19.68 12.69 -0.31
C PRO A 611 21.15 12.36 -0.62
N GLU A 612 22.09 13.00 0.07
CA GLU A 612 23.52 12.65 -0.05
C GLU A 612 23.81 11.23 0.46
N GLU A 613 23.07 10.79 1.48
CA GLU A 613 23.17 9.43 2.04
C GLU A 613 22.80 8.37 1.00
N LEU A 614 21.73 8.61 0.23
CA LEU A 614 21.33 7.71 -0.87
C LEU A 614 22.49 7.49 -1.85
N VAL A 615 23.16 8.57 -2.26
CA VAL A 615 24.29 8.49 -3.20
C VAL A 615 25.43 7.69 -2.58
N LYS A 616 25.76 7.94 -1.31
CA LYS A 616 26.84 7.23 -0.60
C LYS A 616 26.56 5.74 -0.42
N GLU A 617 25.32 5.38 -0.08
CA GLU A 617 24.90 4.00 0.20
C GLU A 617 24.73 3.14 -1.05
N ASN A 618 24.63 3.75 -2.23
CA ASN A 618 24.38 3.05 -3.50
C ASN A 618 25.57 3.20 -4.48
N GLN A 619 26.78 3.41 -3.97
CA GLN A 619 27.98 3.39 -4.81
C GLN A 619 28.25 1.96 -5.30
N LEU A 620 28.40 1.82 -6.60
CA LEU A 620 28.82 0.59 -7.27
C LEU A 620 30.36 0.47 -7.26
N PRO A 621 30.89 -0.76 -7.31
CA PRO A 621 32.34 -0.99 -7.44
C PRO A 621 32.94 -0.32 -8.68
N ASP A 622 34.18 0.17 -8.57
CA ASP A 622 34.86 0.89 -9.65
C ASP A 622 34.93 0.07 -10.96
N GLU A 623 35.10 -1.24 -10.86
CA GLU A 623 35.15 -2.14 -12.02
C GLU A 623 33.82 -2.19 -12.80
N ILE A 624 32.69 -2.04 -12.09
CA ILE A 624 31.35 -1.94 -12.71
C ILE A 624 31.22 -0.59 -13.44
N LEU A 625 31.70 0.50 -12.83
CA LEU A 625 31.67 1.83 -13.42
C LEU A 625 32.54 1.91 -14.68
N GLU A 626 33.73 1.31 -14.65
CA GLU A 626 34.63 1.21 -15.80
C GLU A 626 34.02 0.37 -16.93
N ALA A 627 33.36 -0.75 -16.62
CA ALA A 627 32.70 -1.60 -17.60
C ALA A 627 31.52 -0.90 -18.30
N ILE A 628 30.77 -0.07 -17.57
CA ILE A 628 29.69 0.76 -18.15
C ILE A 628 30.26 1.89 -19.00
N GLY A 629 31.21 2.66 -18.45
CA GLY A 629 31.88 3.76 -19.16
C GLY A 629 30.91 4.80 -19.75
N GLU A 630 31.13 5.19 -21.01
CA GLU A 630 30.27 6.13 -21.75
C GLU A 630 29.15 5.44 -22.56
N HIS A 631 29.02 4.12 -22.44
CA HIS A 631 28.06 3.33 -23.21
C HIS A 631 26.61 3.59 -22.76
N THR A 632 25.67 3.33 -23.67
CA THR A 632 24.25 3.30 -23.30
C THR A 632 23.98 2.15 -22.32
N VAL A 633 23.29 2.45 -21.22
CA VAL A 633 23.02 1.47 -20.15
C VAL A 633 21.54 1.39 -19.82
N THR A 634 21.01 0.18 -19.66
CA THR A 634 19.71 -0.04 -19.01
C THR A 634 19.90 -0.81 -17.71
N VAL A 635 18.98 -0.66 -16.77
CA VAL A 635 19.00 -1.40 -15.50
C VAL A 635 17.88 -2.45 -15.50
N TYR A 636 18.25 -3.71 -15.29
CA TYR A 636 17.31 -4.82 -15.19
C TYR A 636 17.48 -5.48 -13.81
N PRO A 637 16.41 -5.83 -13.08
CA PRO A 637 15.01 -5.85 -13.49
C PRO A 637 14.22 -4.56 -13.18
N TRP A 638 14.71 -3.63 -12.34
CA TRP A 638 13.95 -2.38 -12.05
C TRP A 638 14.71 -1.23 -11.40
N ARG A 639 16.00 -1.35 -11.04
CA ARG A 639 16.73 -0.37 -10.21
C ARG A 639 17.09 0.94 -10.93
N ASN A 640 16.12 1.53 -11.65
CA ASN A 640 16.25 2.79 -12.38
C ASN A 640 16.68 3.98 -11.51
N GLY A 641 16.56 3.89 -10.19
CA GLY A 641 17.08 4.88 -9.24
C GLY A 641 18.59 5.11 -9.34
N TYR A 642 19.37 4.20 -9.94
CA TYR A 642 20.79 4.45 -10.23
C TYR A 642 21.02 5.68 -11.13
N GLY A 643 20.07 6.06 -11.99
CA GLY A 643 20.18 7.30 -12.75
C GLY A 643 20.16 8.57 -11.88
N ALA A 644 19.69 8.49 -10.63
CA ALA A 644 19.83 9.58 -9.66
C ALA A 644 21.19 9.57 -8.94
N VAL A 645 21.82 8.39 -8.80
CA VAL A 645 23.15 8.23 -8.20
C VAL A 645 24.24 8.62 -9.21
N TYR A 646 24.06 8.24 -10.47
CA TYR A 646 24.96 8.46 -11.60
C TYR A 646 24.26 9.28 -12.70
N PRO A 647 24.04 10.59 -12.49
CA PRO A 647 23.33 11.45 -13.44
C PRO A 647 24.03 11.62 -14.81
N GLU A 648 25.31 11.28 -14.90
CA GLU A 648 26.13 11.29 -16.11
C GLU A 648 25.91 10.05 -17.01
N TRP A 649 25.28 8.98 -16.50
CA TRP A 649 25.04 7.79 -17.29
C TRP A 649 24.13 8.06 -18.48
N ASN A 650 24.48 7.46 -19.63
CA ASN A 650 23.63 7.46 -20.81
C ASN A 650 22.53 6.41 -20.69
N MET A 651 21.62 6.65 -19.74
CA MET A 651 20.60 5.68 -19.36
C MET A 651 19.47 5.63 -20.40
N VAL A 652 19.13 4.42 -20.84
CA VAL A 652 17.97 4.14 -21.71
C VAL A 652 17.00 3.22 -21.01
N TRP A 653 15.70 3.34 -21.33
CA TRP A 653 14.64 2.58 -20.69
C TRP A 653 13.88 1.71 -21.68
N TYR A 654 13.67 0.46 -21.29
CA TYR A 654 12.82 -0.46 -22.04
C TYR A 654 11.32 -0.18 -21.80
N PRO A 655 10.43 -0.65 -22.70
CA PRO A 655 9.04 -0.17 -22.77
C PRO A 655 8.19 -0.29 -21.51
N SER A 656 8.43 -1.29 -20.66
CA SER A 656 7.69 -1.54 -19.41
C SER A 656 8.28 -0.80 -18.20
N VAL A 657 9.48 -0.21 -18.34
CA VAL A 657 10.29 0.48 -17.31
C VAL A 657 10.83 -0.45 -16.21
N GLN A 658 10.06 -1.48 -15.85
CA GLN A 658 10.39 -2.49 -14.86
C GLN A 658 9.74 -3.82 -15.28
N ASN A 659 10.45 -4.92 -15.06
CA ASN A 659 9.98 -6.25 -15.46
C ASN A 659 8.69 -6.69 -14.72
N GLY A 660 8.46 -6.19 -13.49
CA GLY A 660 7.26 -6.49 -12.70
C GLY A 660 5.93 -6.03 -13.32
N ASN A 661 5.95 -5.38 -14.49
CA ASN A 661 4.77 -5.09 -15.30
C ASN A 661 4.54 -6.04 -16.46
N GLU A 662 5.55 -6.81 -16.86
CA GLU A 662 5.58 -7.67 -18.06
C GLU A 662 4.88 -9.01 -17.85
N TYR A 663 3.81 -9.04 -17.07
CA TYR A 663 3.10 -10.27 -16.69
C TYR A 663 2.06 -10.76 -17.71
N ILE A 664 2.12 -10.26 -18.95
CA ILE A 664 1.31 -10.75 -20.08
C ILE A 664 2.18 -10.85 -21.34
N PRO A 665 1.96 -11.86 -22.21
CA PRO A 665 2.82 -12.10 -23.38
C PRO A 665 2.92 -10.90 -24.33
N TRP A 666 1.87 -10.08 -24.39
CA TRP A 666 1.86 -8.88 -25.20
C TRP A 666 2.91 -7.85 -24.77
N LEU A 667 3.10 -7.62 -23.46
CA LEU A 667 4.08 -6.63 -23.00
C LEU A 667 5.48 -7.24 -22.89
N ASP A 668 5.57 -8.49 -22.44
CA ASP A 668 6.82 -9.27 -22.47
C ASP A 668 7.41 -9.31 -23.89
N GLY A 669 6.59 -9.61 -24.90
CA GLY A 669 7.03 -9.59 -26.31
C GLY A 669 7.48 -8.21 -26.82
N ILE A 670 6.82 -7.12 -26.40
CA ILE A 670 7.24 -5.75 -26.77
C ILE A 670 8.61 -5.42 -26.17
N VAL A 671 8.88 -5.88 -24.95
CA VAL A 671 10.16 -5.66 -24.27
C VAL A 671 11.25 -6.55 -24.87
N ALA A 672 10.95 -7.82 -25.14
CA ALA A 672 11.82 -8.72 -25.88
C ALA A 672 12.23 -8.14 -27.26
N ASP A 673 11.27 -7.64 -28.03
CA ASP A 673 11.52 -6.97 -29.31
C ASP A 673 12.43 -5.74 -29.15
N TRP A 674 12.30 -5.00 -28.04
CA TRP A 674 13.17 -3.87 -27.74
C TRP A 674 14.62 -4.31 -27.51
N PHE A 675 14.86 -5.36 -26.69
CA PHE A 675 16.19 -5.93 -26.45
C PHE A 675 16.84 -6.51 -27.72
N CYS A 676 16.02 -6.93 -28.70
CA CYS A 676 16.49 -7.38 -30.01
C CYS A 676 16.77 -6.22 -31.00
N SER A 677 16.33 -5.01 -30.71
CA SER A 677 16.36 -3.87 -31.63
C SER A 677 17.64 -3.04 -31.56
N GLU A 678 17.82 -2.12 -32.51
CA GLU A 678 18.89 -1.11 -32.49
C GLU A 678 18.72 -0.06 -31.38
N LYS A 679 17.56 -0.01 -30.72
CA LYS A 679 17.30 0.92 -29.59
C LYS A 679 17.75 0.34 -28.25
N ALA A 680 18.10 -0.95 -28.21
CA ALA A 680 18.54 -1.60 -27.00
C ALA A 680 19.84 -0.96 -26.49
N SER A 681 20.06 -0.99 -25.18
CA SER A 681 21.30 -0.54 -24.55
C SER A 681 22.50 -1.37 -24.98
N GLU A 682 23.68 -0.77 -25.06
CA GLU A 682 24.93 -1.52 -25.23
C GLU A 682 25.29 -2.33 -23.98
N LYS A 683 24.90 -1.83 -22.80
CA LYS A 683 25.17 -2.44 -21.49
C LYS A 683 23.89 -2.66 -20.69
N ILE A 684 23.82 -3.75 -19.93
CA ILE A 684 22.77 -3.98 -18.92
C ILE A 684 23.45 -4.08 -17.56
N LEU A 685 23.08 -3.20 -16.62
CA LEU A 685 23.35 -3.43 -15.20
C LEU A 685 22.26 -4.35 -14.67
N LEU A 686 22.63 -5.58 -14.31
CA LEU A 686 21.70 -6.62 -13.89
C LEU A 686 21.91 -7.00 -12.43
N THR A 687 20.81 -7.10 -11.70
CA THR A 687 20.74 -7.78 -10.39
C THR A 687 19.88 -9.04 -10.51
N ASN A 688 20.23 -10.12 -9.78
CA ASN A 688 19.46 -11.35 -9.80
C ASN A 688 18.28 -11.30 -8.81
N GLU A 689 17.41 -10.31 -8.97
CA GLU A 689 16.28 -10.06 -8.06
C GLU A 689 14.95 -10.47 -8.68
N THR A 690 14.00 -10.86 -7.83
CA THR A 690 12.61 -11.16 -8.21
C THR A 690 11.64 -10.54 -7.18
N ILE A 691 10.37 -10.37 -7.56
CA ILE A 691 9.31 -9.92 -6.65
C ILE A 691 8.35 -11.06 -6.32
N ASP A 692 7.67 -10.97 -5.19
CA ASP A 692 6.56 -11.86 -4.82
C ASP A 692 6.89 -13.37 -4.92
N HIS A 693 8.17 -13.72 -4.74
CA HIS A 693 8.74 -15.06 -4.89
C HIS A 693 8.48 -15.69 -6.27
N HIS A 694 8.44 -14.90 -7.34
CA HIS A 694 8.40 -15.46 -8.70
C HIS A 694 9.69 -16.20 -9.02
N ILE A 695 9.59 -17.22 -9.87
CA ILE A 695 10.79 -17.89 -10.39
C ILE A 695 11.55 -16.90 -11.30
N PRO A 696 12.84 -16.59 -11.00
CA PRO A 696 13.62 -15.65 -11.78
C PRO A 696 13.59 -15.98 -13.28
N TYR A 697 13.51 -14.95 -14.12
CA TYR A 697 13.50 -15.03 -15.59
C TYR A 697 12.27 -15.69 -16.23
N LEU A 698 11.71 -16.72 -15.59
CA LEU A 698 10.46 -17.39 -15.99
C LEU A 698 9.22 -16.51 -15.81
N GLU A 699 9.32 -15.42 -15.03
CA GLU A 699 8.25 -14.41 -14.98
C GLU A 699 8.11 -13.63 -16.29
N ASN A 700 9.18 -13.48 -17.08
CA ASN A 700 9.23 -12.74 -18.35
C ASN A 700 10.05 -13.52 -19.40
N PRO A 701 9.58 -14.71 -19.82
CA PRO A 701 10.40 -15.64 -20.59
C PRO A 701 10.88 -15.06 -21.93
N LEU A 702 10.04 -14.31 -22.65
CA LEU A 702 10.46 -13.75 -23.95
C LEU A 702 11.56 -12.70 -23.76
N THR A 703 11.44 -11.86 -22.74
CA THR A 703 12.45 -10.85 -22.40
C THR A 703 13.76 -11.51 -21.95
N TRP A 704 13.67 -12.57 -21.13
CA TRP A 704 14.83 -13.35 -20.73
C TRP A 704 15.57 -13.93 -21.94
N GLU A 705 14.86 -14.56 -22.86
CA GLU A 705 15.44 -15.12 -24.08
C GLU A 705 16.10 -14.04 -24.95
N ALA A 706 15.47 -12.88 -25.08
CA ALA A 706 16.06 -11.76 -25.79
C ALA A 706 17.37 -11.28 -25.14
N ILE A 707 17.45 -11.22 -23.81
CA ILE A 707 18.68 -10.88 -23.08
C ILE A 707 19.74 -11.97 -23.29
N ARG A 708 19.41 -13.24 -23.03
CA ARG A 708 20.31 -14.40 -23.18
C ARG A 708 20.94 -14.46 -24.57
N ASN A 709 20.16 -14.21 -25.62
CA ASN A 709 20.59 -14.37 -27.01
C ASN A 709 21.37 -13.16 -27.56
N ASN A 710 21.18 -11.97 -27.00
CA ASN A 710 21.78 -10.73 -27.52
C ASN A 710 22.89 -10.15 -26.63
N TYR A 711 23.08 -10.65 -25.41
CA TYR A 711 24.06 -10.14 -24.46
C TYR A 711 24.96 -11.24 -23.91
N GLU A 712 26.11 -10.85 -23.40
CA GLU A 712 27.07 -11.69 -22.70
C GLU A 712 27.52 -11.03 -21.39
N VAL A 713 27.77 -11.83 -20.37
CA VAL A 713 28.26 -11.33 -19.07
C VAL A 713 29.71 -10.90 -19.23
N GLU A 714 29.98 -9.62 -18.99
CA GLU A 714 31.33 -9.05 -19.05
C GLU A 714 32.01 -9.16 -17.69
N ILE A 715 31.33 -8.70 -16.64
CA ILE A 715 31.87 -8.66 -15.28
C ILE A 715 30.77 -8.89 -14.24
N ILE A 716 31.13 -9.56 -13.15
CA ILE A 716 30.33 -9.75 -11.94
C ILE A 716 31.12 -9.13 -10.80
N SER A 717 30.48 -8.30 -9.98
CA SER A 717 31.04 -7.78 -8.74
C SER A 717 29.95 -7.69 -7.71
N ASP A 718 30.17 -8.26 -6.53
CA ASP A 718 29.20 -8.30 -5.44
C ASP A 718 27.83 -8.89 -5.88
N ASP A 719 26.76 -8.12 -5.74
CA ASP A 719 25.38 -8.48 -6.07
C ASP A 719 24.90 -7.94 -7.43
N VAL A 720 25.82 -7.41 -8.25
CA VAL A 720 25.54 -6.86 -9.58
C VAL A 720 26.42 -7.49 -10.67
N CYS A 721 25.91 -7.50 -11.90
CA CYS A 721 26.73 -7.80 -13.06
C CYS A 721 26.45 -6.85 -14.22
N VAL A 722 27.45 -6.69 -15.09
CA VAL A 722 27.32 -5.94 -16.34
C VAL A 722 27.28 -6.94 -17.49
N LEU A 723 26.22 -6.86 -18.29
CA LEU A 723 26.14 -7.57 -19.55
C LEU A 723 26.44 -6.61 -20.70
N THR A 724 27.16 -7.08 -21.71
CA THR A 724 27.47 -6.34 -22.93
C THR A 724 26.75 -6.95 -24.12
N GLN A 725 26.23 -6.10 -25.00
CA GLN A 725 25.60 -6.54 -26.23
C GLN A 725 26.62 -7.28 -27.11
N ARG A 726 26.25 -8.47 -27.60
CA ARG A 726 27.08 -9.28 -28.47
C ARG A 726 27.28 -8.61 -29.82
N LYS A 727 28.50 -8.68 -30.34
CA LYS A 727 28.81 -8.20 -31.70
C LYS A 727 28.17 -9.06 -32.78
N GLN A 728 28.02 -10.36 -32.51
CA GLN A 728 27.34 -11.31 -33.38
C GLN A 728 26.12 -11.86 -32.65
N LYS A 729 24.93 -11.60 -33.19
CA LYS A 729 23.68 -12.10 -32.63
C LYS A 729 23.62 -13.62 -32.78
N ILE A 730 23.17 -14.30 -31.74
CA ILE A 730 22.85 -15.73 -31.81
C ILE A 730 21.60 -15.87 -32.69
N GLU A 731 21.67 -16.72 -33.72
CA GLU A 731 20.49 -17.01 -34.53
C GLU A 731 19.47 -17.77 -33.68
N ILE A 732 18.21 -17.30 -33.70
CA ILE A 732 17.13 -17.96 -32.96
C ILE A 732 16.80 -19.26 -33.70
N GLU A 733 17.11 -20.39 -33.06
CA GLU A 733 16.78 -21.72 -33.56
C GLU A 733 15.27 -21.88 -33.72
N LYS A 734 14.88 -22.56 -34.80
CA LYS A 734 13.46 -22.68 -35.12
C LYS A 734 12.83 -23.77 -34.26
N LEU A 735 11.85 -23.40 -33.44
CA LEU A 735 11.07 -24.36 -32.67
C LEU A 735 10.22 -25.27 -33.57
N GLU A 736 10.48 -26.58 -33.53
CA GLU A 736 9.63 -27.61 -34.14
C GLU A 736 8.81 -28.31 -33.07
N LYS A 737 7.48 -28.39 -33.26
CA LYS A 737 6.59 -29.06 -32.31
C LYS A 737 6.82 -30.58 -32.38
N VAL A 738 7.39 -31.15 -31.32
CA VAL A 738 7.64 -32.59 -31.21
C VAL A 738 6.50 -33.36 -30.56
N GLY A 739 5.63 -32.67 -29.82
CA GLY A 739 4.50 -33.31 -29.16
C GLY A 739 3.47 -32.35 -28.56
N GLU A 740 2.33 -32.92 -28.20
CA GLU A 740 1.29 -32.28 -27.40
C GLU A 740 0.75 -33.32 -26.43
N GLN A 741 0.51 -32.90 -25.19
CA GLN A 741 -0.16 -33.73 -24.20
C GLN A 741 -1.20 -32.93 -23.42
N ILE A 742 -2.17 -33.66 -22.89
CA ILE A 742 -3.13 -33.15 -21.92
C ILE A 742 -2.83 -33.84 -20.60
N SER A 743 -2.53 -33.05 -19.58
CA SER A 743 -2.27 -33.55 -18.23
C SER A 743 -3.22 -32.89 -17.24
N SER A 744 -3.47 -33.54 -16.11
CA SER A 744 -4.18 -32.89 -15.02
C SER A 744 -3.29 -31.84 -14.38
N SER A 745 -3.85 -30.67 -14.06
CA SER A 745 -3.15 -29.50 -13.52
C SER A 745 -2.37 -29.74 -12.23
N ASN A 746 -2.67 -30.81 -11.50
CA ASN A 746 -2.08 -31.17 -10.21
C ASN A 746 -1.15 -32.39 -10.29
N GLU A 747 -1.01 -33.00 -11.47
CA GLU A 747 -0.09 -34.11 -11.70
C GLU A 747 1.30 -33.59 -12.05
N ALA A 748 2.30 -34.38 -11.68
CA ALA A 748 3.67 -34.16 -12.13
C ALA A 748 3.77 -34.45 -13.63
N ILE A 749 4.30 -33.49 -14.37
CA ILE A 749 4.50 -33.55 -15.81
C ILE A 749 5.95 -33.92 -16.07
N VAL A 750 6.18 -35.12 -16.61
CA VAL A 750 7.53 -35.54 -17.04
C VAL A 750 7.87 -34.89 -18.38
N CYS A 751 9.06 -34.30 -18.46
CA CYS A 751 9.57 -33.67 -19.67
C CYS A 751 10.11 -34.75 -20.63
N PRO A 752 9.70 -34.76 -21.91
CA PRO A 752 10.27 -35.68 -22.90
C PRO A 752 11.76 -35.42 -23.14
N GLU A 753 12.57 -36.48 -23.27
CA GLU A 753 14.02 -36.36 -23.54
C GLU A 753 14.36 -35.64 -24.86
N ASN A 754 13.42 -35.59 -25.80
CA ASN A 754 13.60 -34.97 -27.11
C ASN A 754 12.97 -33.56 -27.23
N ALA A 755 12.66 -32.93 -26.10
CA ALA A 755 12.12 -31.57 -26.04
C ALA A 755 13.10 -30.65 -25.34
N ASP A 756 13.32 -29.47 -25.92
CA ASP A 756 14.19 -28.42 -25.39
C ASP A 756 13.37 -27.24 -24.86
N TYR A 757 12.08 -27.18 -25.20
CA TYR A 757 11.22 -26.03 -24.94
C TYR A 757 9.76 -26.45 -24.70
N VAL A 758 9.07 -25.76 -23.80
CA VAL A 758 7.69 -26.07 -23.40
C VAL A 758 6.78 -24.85 -23.46
N LYS A 759 5.52 -25.05 -23.88
CA LYS A 759 4.43 -24.07 -23.71
C LYS A 759 3.31 -24.69 -22.90
N ILE A 760 2.85 -23.96 -21.88
CA ILE A 760 1.81 -24.45 -20.96
C ILE A 760 0.59 -23.55 -21.06
N HIS A 761 -0.54 -24.13 -21.48
CA HIS A 761 -1.79 -23.40 -21.70
C HIS A 761 -2.79 -23.68 -20.57
N LEU A 762 -2.94 -22.72 -19.66
CA LEU A 762 -3.95 -22.75 -18.62
C LEU A 762 -5.08 -21.75 -18.90
N LYS A 763 -6.32 -22.23 -18.86
CA LYS A 763 -7.52 -21.40 -19.01
C LYS A 763 -8.34 -21.39 -17.73
N LEU A 764 -8.89 -20.24 -17.37
CA LEU A 764 -9.82 -20.15 -16.25
C LEU A 764 -11.05 -21.01 -16.51
N ASN A 765 -11.49 -21.74 -15.50
CA ASN A 765 -12.82 -22.36 -15.50
C ASN A 765 -13.89 -21.31 -15.16
N LEU A 766 -15.17 -21.70 -15.15
CA LEU A 766 -16.26 -20.74 -14.86
C LEU A 766 -16.15 -20.12 -13.45
N LYS A 767 -15.73 -20.89 -12.43
CA LYS A 767 -15.49 -20.41 -11.06
C LYS A 767 -14.37 -19.37 -11.05
N GLY A 768 -13.23 -19.68 -11.68
CA GLY A 768 -12.10 -18.77 -11.81
C GLY A 768 -12.43 -17.49 -12.58
N PHE A 769 -13.21 -17.60 -13.66
CA PHE A 769 -13.69 -16.42 -14.40
C PHE A 769 -14.55 -15.50 -13.51
N ILE A 770 -15.50 -16.07 -12.75
CA ILE A 770 -16.33 -15.30 -11.82
C ILE A 770 -15.47 -14.68 -10.71
N LYS A 771 -14.51 -15.42 -10.15
CA LYS A 771 -13.58 -14.92 -9.13
C LYS A 771 -12.68 -13.80 -9.66
N LYS A 772 -12.13 -13.92 -10.87
CA LYS A 772 -11.36 -12.85 -11.53
C LYS A 772 -12.14 -11.54 -11.57
N TRP A 773 -13.44 -11.60 -11.85
CA TRP A 773 -14.30 -10.41 -11.89
C TRP A 773 -14.71 -9.93 -10.49
N LEU A 774 -15.26 -10.79 -9.64
CA LEU A 774 -15.92 -10.40 -8.39
C LEU A 774 -15.07 -10.50 -7.12
N TYR A 775 -13.93 -11.18 -7.15
CA TYR A 775 -13.06 -11.43 -5.99
C TYR A 775 -11.58 -11.40 -6.41
N HIS A 776 -10.82 -12.48 -6.19
CA HIS A 776 -9.49 -12.69 -6.75
C HIS A 776 -9.31 -14.14 -7.23
N VAL A 777 -8.41 -14.33 -8.18
CA VAL A 777 -7.88 -15.66 -8.55
C VAL A 777 -6.80 -16.04 -7.54
N GLY A 778 -6.74 -17.31 -7.13
CA GLY A 778 -5.72 -17.77 -6.18
C GLY A 778 -4.32 -17.82 -6.80
N THR A 779 -3.28 -17.91 -5.96
CA THR A 779 -1.90 -18.05 -6.43
C THR A 779 -1.63 -19.47 -6.94
N VAL A 780 -0.84 -19.57 -8.01
CA VAL A 780 -0.34 -20.84 -8.56
C VAL A 780 1.18 -20.81 -8.44
N ASN A 781 1.76 -21.85 -7.87
CA ASN A 781 3.20 -22.05 -7.84
C ASN A 781 3.59 -23.11 -8.86
N MET A 782 4.87 -23.12 -9.18
CA MET A 782 5.50 -24.08 -10.06
C MET A 782 6.74 -24.63 -9.36
N VAL A 783 6.93 -25.93 -9.48
CA VAL A 783 8.08 -26.67 -9.00
C VAL A 783 8.71 -27.35 -10.20
N LEU A 784 10.03 -27.19 -10.35
CA LEU A 784 10.83 -27.73 -11.43
C LEU A 784 11.90 -28.64 -10.80
N ASP A 785 11.83 -29.93 -11.07
CA ASP A 785 12.84 -30.89 -10.64
C ASP A 785 13.88 -31.08 -11.76
N CYS A 786 15.16 -30.89 -11.44
CA CYS A 786 16.26 -30.89 -12.40
C CYS A 786 17.05 -32.21 -12.39
N GLU A 787 17.78 -32.48 -13.46
CA GLU A 787 18.56 -33.72 -13.64
C GLU A 787 19.64 -33.94 -12.55
N ASP A 788 20.26 -32.85 -12.07
CA ASP A 788 21.28 -32.87 -11.02
C ASP A 788 20.71 -33.07 -9.60
N GLY A 789 19.39 -33.22 -9.47
CA GLY A 789 18.67 -33.35 -8.20
C GLY A 789 18.33 -32.03 -7.52
N SER A 790 18.70 -30.89 -8.10
CA SER A 790 18.25 -29.58 -7.63
C SER A 790 16.77 -29.36 -7.95
N ARG A 791 16.14 -28.46 -7.18
CA ARG A 791 14.73 -28.11 -7.32
C ARG A 791 14.57 -26.60 -7.32
N ILE A 792 13.90 -26.08 -8.34
CA ILE A 792 13.46 -24.68 -8.37
C ILE A 792 11.99 -24.64 -7.98
N GLU A 793 11.64 -23.76 -7.04
CA GLU A 793 10.27 -23.56 -6.62
C GLU A 793 9.96 -22.07 -6.54
N GLY A 794 8.80 -21.68 -7.04
CA GLY A 794 8.35 -20.31 -6.90
C GLY A 794 6.98 -20.09 -7.51
N ARG A 795 6.51 -18.86 -7.38
CA ARG A 795 5.22 -18.45 -7.90
C ARG A 795 5.28 -18.29 -9.42
N SER A 796 4.25 -18.77 -10.12
CA SER A 796 4.16 -18.69 -11.57
C SER A 796 3.38 -17.48 -12.05
N VAL A 797 3.91 -16.81 -13.09
CA VAL A 797 3.19 -15.80 -13.88
C VAL A 797 2.39 -16.50 -14.98
N ILE A 798 1.24 -17.06 -14.60
CA ILE A 798 0.42 -17.91 -15.48
C ILE A 798 0.17 -17.35 -16.88
N PRO A 799 -0.14 -16.05 -17.09
CA PRO A 799 -0.36 -15.56 -18.44
C PRO A 799 0.86 -15.70 -19.35
N ASN A 800 2.09 -15.70 -18.84
CA ASN A 800 3.30 -15.79 -19.64
C ASN A 800 3.72 -17.23 -19.97
N LEU A 801 3.15 -18.24 -19.31
CA LEU A 801 3.47 -19.64 -19.63
C LEU A 801 3.05 -20.04 -21.06
N GLU A 802 2.14 -19.31 -21.69
CA GLU A 802 1.75 -19.54 -23.08
C GLU A 802 2.80 -19.06 -24.10
N SER A 803 3.71 -18.19 -23.69
CA SER A 803 4.92 -17.84 -24.45
C SER A 803 5.90 -19.01 -24.50
N GLY A 804 5.94 -19.79 -23.42
CA GLY A 804 6.84 -20.91 -23.20
C GLY A 804 8.20 -20.51 -22.66
N PHE A 805 9.05 -21.50 -22.42
CA PHE A 805 10.42 -21.34 -21.92
C PHE A 805 11.25 -22.61 -22.20
N TYR A 806 12.58 -22.47 -22.14
CA TYR A 806 13.54 -23.58 -22.28
C TYR A 806 13.45 -24.56 -21.12
N LEU A 807 13.60 -25.86 -21.40
CA LEU A 807 13.63 -26.94 -20.40
C LEU A 807 15.00 -27.07 -19.73
N GLU A 808 15.51 -25.93 -19.27
CA GLU A 808 16.81 -25.76 -18.64
C GLU A 808 16.63 -25.01 -17.32
N LYS A 809 17.45 -25.34 -16.32
CA LYS A 809 17.47 -24.68 -15.02
C LYS A 809 17.75 -23.19 -15.23
N VAL A 810 16.88 -22.32 -14.71
CA VAL A 810 17.14 -20.88 -14.69
C VAL A 810 18.20 -20.54 -13.63
N PRO A 811 19.02 -19.50 -13.86
CA PRO A 811 20.08 -19.17 -12.92
C PRO A 811 19.54 -18.56 -11.61
N GLU A 812 19.95 -19.10 -10.47
CA GLU A 812 19.62 -18.63 -9.12
C GLU A 812 20.72 -17.73 -8.54
N THR A 813 21.92 -17.75 -9.13
CA THR A 813 23.05 -16.87 -8.78
C THR A 813 23.63 -16.16 -10.01
N LEU A 814 24.39 -15.08 -9.81
CA LEU A 814 25.09 -14.40 -10.91
C LEU A 814 26.18 -15.27 -11.57
N GLU A 815 26.76 -16.22 -10.84
CA GLU A 815 27.72 -17.16 -11.40
C GLU A 815 27.02 -18.20 -12.31
N GLU A 816 25.88 -18.75 -11.87
CA GLU A 816 25.04 -19.58 -12.74
C GLU A 816 24.55 -18.78 -13.95
N LEU A 817 24.21 -17.50 -13.79
CA LEU A 817 23.81 -16.62 -14.89
C LEU A 817 24.91 -16.53 -15.96
N LYS A 818 26.17 -16.37 -15.55
CA LYS A 818 27.30 -16.36 -16.47
C LYS A 818 27.50 -17.69 -17.17
N GLN A 819 27.36 -18.82 -16.47
CA GLN A 819 27.43 -20.15 -17.08
C GLN A 819 26.34 -20.34 -18.15
N VAL A 820 25.11 -19.92 -17.85
CA VAL A 820 23.97 -20.03 -18.78
C VAL A 820 24.14 -19.11 -20.00
N ILE A 821 24.55 -17.85 -19.79
CA ILE A 821 24.65 -16.87 -20.88
C ILE A 821 25.92 -17.07 -21.71
N ASN A 822 27.09 -17.20 -21.09
CA ASN A 822 28.36 -17.21 -21.82
C ASN A 822 28.75 -18.61 -22.30
N ASP A 823 28.52 -19.62 -21.46
CA ASP A 823 29.02 -20.98 -21.69
C ASP A 823 27.93 -21.93 -22.23
N ASN A 824 26.66 -21.49 -22.27
CA ASN A 824 25.49 -22.31 -22.60
C ASN A 824 25.42 -23.60 -21.76
N VAL A 825 25.79 -23.50 -20.47
CA VAL A 825 25.74 -24.61 -19.53
C VAL A 825 24.56 -24.41 -18.60
N SER A 826 23.60 -25.34 -18.64
CA SER A 826 22.51 -25.44 -17.68
C SER A 826 22.12 -26.91 -17.46
N THR A 827 21.52 -27.20 -16.31
CA THR A 827 20.96 -28.50 -16.00
C THR A 827 19.57 -28.64 -16.64
N SER A 828 19.27 -29.78 -17.26
CA SER A 828 17.95 -30.04 -17.83
C SER A 828 16.84 -30.14 -16.77
N ILE A 829 15.66 -29.60 -17.09
CA ILE A 829 14.45 -29.78 -16.28
C ILE A 829 13.80 -31.11 -16.67
N MET A 830 13.65 -32.01 -15.69
CA MET A 830 13.10 -33.34 -15.91
C MET A 830 11.61 -33.41 -15.64
N GLN A 831 11.11 -32.59 -14.71
CA GLN A 831 9.72 -32.63 -14.27
C GLN A 831 9.21 -31.24 -13.91
N ILE A 832 7.97 -30.97 -14.29
CA ILE A 832 7.24 -29.75 -13.96
C ILE A 832 6.02 -30.13 -13.13
N GLN A 833 5.80 -29.47 -12.00
CA GLN A 833 4.59 -29.62 -11.21
C GLN A 833 4.00 -28.26 -10.90
N LEU A 834 2.69 -28.11 -11.05
CA LEU A 834 1.97 -26.94 -10.59
C LEU A 834 1.28 -27.25 -9.27
N ASP A 835 1.25 -26.26 -8.37
CA ASP A 835 0.47 -26.34 -7.14
C ASP A 835 -0.15 -24.98 -6.74
N GLY A 836 -0.73 -24.94 -5.55
CA GLY A 836 -1.31 -23.74 -4.98
C GLY A 836 -2.84 -23.71 -5.09
N LYS A 837 -3.46 -22.92 -4.21
CA LYS A 837 -4.93 -22.82 -4.13
C LYS A 837 -5.56 -22.25 -5.40
N GLY A 838 -4.78 -21.54 -6.21
CA GLY A 838 -5.21 -20.98 -7.48
C GLY A 838 -5.56 -22.01 -8.53
N LEU A 839 -5.01 -23.23 -8.48
CA LEU A 839 -5.28 -24.25 -9.50
C LEU A 839 -6.77 -24.61 -9.62
N GLU A 840 -7.52 -24.54 -8.52
CA GLU A 840 -8.98 -24.77 -8.54
C GLU A 840 -9.76 -23.75 -9.38
N ASP A 841 -9.14 -22.62 -9.74
CA ASP A 841 -9.73 -21.58 -10.58
C ASP A 841 -9.48 -21.82 -12.08
N TYR A 842 -8.62 -22.78 -12.43
CA TYR A 842 -8.29 -23.16 -13.80
C TYR A 842 -8.97 -24.47 -14.22
N GLN A 843 -8.97 -24.75 -15.52
CA GLN A 843 -9.41 -26.04 -16.03
C GLN A 843 -8.49 -27.15 -15.51
N GLU A 844 -9.08 -28.29 -15.13
CA GLU A 844 -8.32 -29.45 -14.63
C GLU A 844 -7.37 -29.98 -15.71
N ASN A 845 -7.82 -30.03 -16.95
CA ASN A 845 -6.99 -30.43 -18.09
C ASN A 845 -6.15 -29.24 -18.58
N VAL A 846 -4.84 -29.37 -18.51
CA VAL A 846 -3.84 -28.43 -19.02
C VAL A 846 -3.28 -28.96 -20.34
N THR A 847 -3.24 -28.12 -21.37
CA THR A 847 -2.59 -28.45 -22.64
C THR A 847 -1.13 -28.03 -22.58
N ILE A 848 -0.23 -28.96 -22.89
CA ILE A 848 1.21 -28.77 -22.86
C ILE A 848 1.74 -29.11 -24.24
N GLU A 849 2.48 -28.17 -24.83
CA GLU A 849 3.12 -28.35 -26.11
C GLU A 849 4.63 -28.43 -25.92
N TRP A 850 5.23 -29.42 -26.57
CA TRP A 850 6.66 -29.71 -26.50
C TRP A 850 7.32 -29.37 -27.83
N TYR A 851 8.47 -28.71 -27.76
CA TYR A 851 9.23 -28.27 -28.92
C TYR A 851 10.69 -28.67 -28.78
N CYS A 852 11.33 -28.98 -29.91
CA CYS A 852 12.79 -29.08 -30.00
C CYS A 852 13.34 -27.92 -30.83
N LEU A 853 14.61 -27.61 -30.61
CA LEU A 853 15.35 -26.63 -31.40
C LEU A 853 15.88 -27.28 -32.70
N GLN A 854 16.07 -26.49 -33.76
CA GLN A 854 16.55 -26.93 -35.08
C GLN A 854 17.82 -26.20 -35.51
#